data_AF-A0A938FVB8-F1
#
_entry.id   AF-A0A938FVB8-F1
#
_cell.length_a   1.000
_cell.length_b   1.000
_cell.length_c   1.000
_cell.angle_alpha   90.00
_cell.angle_beta   90.00
_cell.angle_gamma   90.00
#
_symmetry.space_group_name_H-M   'P 1'
#
loop_
_entity.id
_entity.type
_entity.pdbx_description
1 polymer ?
#
loop_
_entity_poly.entity_id
_entity_poly.type
_entity_poly.pdbx_seq_one_letter_code
_entity_poly.pdbx_strand_id
1 'polypeptide(L)'
;MPETIYKLQPHRTMHLRGFDRRGAAAALHSASATGFTVSGVFRDPADFAVLVLYDADDFFGHPRWRYLPDFDFSGMVLEFDVAFTNLQPLDSPKFASIDWPFLDAIRADGSTAQVKLWDYASKVGGTFGKASRTWTLAGNPVAFDRVSLWYQNLAFDKIVETETAEQVGQIIRDQINNTNWVSAAPPVALRASGSGRDVVTTAARYGVVNTSGTAVTWVSGDKFTGLEANETIRIGTIPVPGGTEPEYTIASVSSPTSLTVVENPGAQTGVHYLADRAGEDGNHIELYTLSKNNNFLFSPGSGKLTGGSSAATWRVRLDFSALGLASIRKMWLTFAPKLANGAAYADSEWSAAFTNWSVADPQGKRALKVAGAGSVRVGSADRWAAYTGAWAAEAGFYWRGFARKTATPADKVVVEYHCQASHDLYVGASLYKDRGIFEARLDGDAATDLDGYLNDEPAVVTRRKVRSAVAAGKHSLELKLKAAKNAASSGFNMYFDYLEAVAAGDAPDAPAVYTDRSAATDYDTDHSYKLAPARLAWQIERSGLRGDINHYLGVFWWNQRKRAGGTFPAMEVTFAGVWASGDSVFLTIGGITIGKSVFPQEDESSIAAHFRRFINETFVGVWASESAGILTITCRSPLYSFTFSHTKNSAGGTVSASGSLEGGVEGTWEIDAAAAPVINRAARDWHNDFFAQIAAKGWTATGAFSMELVDPPDAPASGQVWSSRYRDGQRVLTATGFASLLSTHCAFSDKVVDYQKKAYKELADSMSAAGLVPWLQFGEFLWWFFSNYDAASNPNGGMAFYDAYTASQAQAALGRALAAFLTPNDDPALNAYADANFLRGRIKSHIDTIRTHVLASHAGGKFELLWPLDVNEPQTERLNRYVNLPGEYENKGTSGLDRLKMEGLAFGSVERNLFKALETVRFPYTTPLGWARQDARYLLPWFNGGCPWVEEFLLAGRERVGGLVFWAWDHLNLLGWGLPLPGEERRSRVTVS
;
A
#
# COMPACT_ATOMS: atom_id res chain seq x y z
N MET A 1 -21.99 -21.93 12.37
CA MET A 1 -22.92 -22.11 11.23
C MET A 1 -22.29 -21.47 10.00
N PRO A 2 -22.58 -21.96 8.78
CA PRO A 2 -22.14 -21.31 7.55
C PRO A 2 -22.46 -19.80 7.55
N GLU A 3 -21.55 -18.99 7.02
CA GLU A 3 -21.67 -17.53 6.97
C GLU A 3 -21.79 -17.04 5.52
N THR A 4 -22.83 -16.26 5.23
CA THR A 4 -22.93 -15.53 3.97
C THR A 4 -21.92 -14.38 3.95
N ILE A 5 -21.06 -14.36 2.92
CA ILE A 5 -20.15 -13.24 2.65
C ILE A 5 -20.83 -12.29 1.68
N TYR A 6 -20.55 -11.00 1.77
CA TYR A 6 -21.14 -9.97 0.92
C TYR A 6 -20.08 -9.20 0.12
N LYS A 7 -20.41 -8.84 -1.13
CA LYS A 7 -19.66 -7.81 -1.89
C LYS A 7 -19.56 -6.54 -1.04
N LEU A 8 -18.42 -5.86 -1.15
CA LEU A 8 -18.16 -4.61 -0.43
C LEU A 8 -18.33 -4.77 1.09
N GLN A 9 -17.86 -5.89 1.65
CA GLN A 9 -17.85 -6.14 3.10
C GLN A 9 -16.42 -5.94 3.62
N PRO A 10 -16.14 -4.85 4.36
CA PRO A 10 -14.76 -4.46 4.67
C PRO A 10 -13.90 -5.55 5.30
N HIS A 11 -14.46 -6.27 6.28
CA HIS A 11 -13.81 -7.34 7.03
C HIS A 11 -13.83 -8.72 6.36
N ARG A 12 -14.23 -8.81 5.08
CA ARG A 12 -14.29 -10.08 4.32
C ARG A 12 -13.72 -10.00 2.90
N THR A 13 -13.95 -8.92 2.16
CA THR A 13 -13.60 -8.86 0.73
C THR A 13 -12.52 -7.83 0.40
N MET A 14 -12.37 -6.80 1.22
CA MET A 14 -11.40 -5.73 0.97
C MET A 14 -9.97 -6.17 1.29
N HIS A 15 -9.02 -5.52 0.63
CA HIS A 15 -7.58 -5.71 0.84
C HIS A 15 -6.80 -4.55 0.24
N LEU A 16 -5.58 -4.32 0.70
CA LEU A 16 -4.64 -3.44 0.01
C LEU A 16 -4.12 -4.14 -1.25
N ARG A 17 -4.00 -3.43 -2.36
CA ARG A 17 -3.18 -3.90 -3.49
C ARG A 17 -1.70 -3.78 -3.14
N GLY A 18 -1.35 -2.74 -2.40
CA GLY A 18 0.00 -2.40 -1.97
C GLY A 18 0.15 -0.90 -1.74
N PHE A 19 1.37 -0.49 -1.45
CA PHE A 19 1.82 0.89 -1.34
C PHE A 19 3.15 1.07 -2.07
N ASP A 20 3.55 2.31 -2.32
CA ASP A 20 4.77 2.60 -3.05
C ASP A 20 6.05 2.16 -2.30
N ARG A 21 7.11 1.83 -3.05
CA ARG A 21 8.38 1.31 -2.52
C ARG A 21 9.27 2.35 -1.82
N ARG A 22 8.88 3.63 -1.82
CA ARG A 22 9.68 4.76 -1.31
C ARG A 22 9.62 4.94 0.21
N GLY A 23 9.74 3.83 0.93
CA GLY A 23 9.61 3.81 2.38
C GLY A 23 8.20 4.11 2.89
N ALA A 24 7.18 4.23 2.02
CA ALA A 24 5.79 4.28 2.43
C ALA A 24 5.36 2.97 3.09
N ALA A 25 4.33 3.04 3.94
CA ALA A 25 3.64 1.86 4.46
C ALA A 25 2.17 2.18 4.67
N ALA A 26 1.29 1.21 4.46
CA ALA A 26 -0.15 1.35 4.67
C ALA A 26 -0.75 0.06 5.27
N ALA A 27 -1.81 0.21 6.05
CA ALA A 27 -2.57 -0.89 6.64
C ALA A 27 -4.08 -0.63 6.53
N LEU A 28 -4.84 -1.68 6.18
CA LEU A 28 -6.28 -1.74 6.39
C LEU A 28 -6.53 -2.37 7.76
N HIS A 29 -7.24 -1.68 8.65
CA HIS A 29 -7.50 -2.17 10.01
C HIS A 29 -8.84 -1.67 10.55
N SER A 30 -9.21 -2.15 11.74
CA SER A 30 -10.47 -1.83 12.42
C SER A 30 -11.70 -2.09 11.54
N ALA A 31 -11.60 -3.10 10.67
CA ALA A 31 -12.63 -3.39 9.68
C ALA A 31 -13.82 -4.11 10.31
N SER A 32 -15.01 -3.64 10.01
CA SER A 32 -16.30 -4.19 10.48
C SER A 32 -17.31 -4.21 9.33
N ALA A 33 -18.58 -4.49 9.63
CA ALA A 33 -19.66 -4.41 8.64
C ALA A 33 -20.02 -2.96 8.27
N THR A 34 -19.73 -2.00 9.14
CA THR A 34 -20.20 -0.61 9.06
C THR A 34 -19.09 0.43 8.89
N GLY A 35 -17.83 0.00 8.80
CA GLY A 35 -16.70 0.90 8.62
C GLY A 35 -15.34 0.20 8.72
N PHE A 36 -14.30 0.95 8.42
CA PHE A 36 -12.89 0.55 8.48
C PHE A 36 -11.98 1.79 8.44
N THR A 37 -10.71 1.61 8.74
CA THR A 37 -9.69 2.66 8.58
C THR A 37 -8.55 2.16 7.71
N VAL A 38 -8.03 3.04 6.87
CA VAL A 38 -6.72 2.87 6.24
C VAL A 38 -5.78 3.91 6.84
N SER A 39 -4.62 3.48 7.32
CA SER A 39 -3.61 4.38 7.88
C SER A 39 -2.22 4.00 7.41
N GLY A 40 -1.29 4.93 7.55
CA GLY A 40 0.07 4.71 7.09
C GLY A 40 1.01 5.86 7.33
N VAL A 41 2.12 5.79 6.61
CA VAL A 41 3.15 6.84 6.55
C VAL A 41 3.57 7.05 5.11
N PHE A 42 3.70 8.31 4.73
CA PHE A 42 4.29 8.74 3.45
C PHE A 42 5.57 9.54 3.73
N ARG A 43 6.52 9.43 2.81
CA ARG A 43 7.89 9.99 2.89
C ARG A 43 8.32 10.68 1.60
N ASP A 44 7.61 10.45 0.51
CA ASP A 44 7.82 11.11 -0.77
C ASP A 44 6.48 11.59 -1.34
N PRO A 45 6.41 12.76 -2.00
CA PRO A 45 5.21 13.22 -2.70
C PRO A 45 4.68 12.30 -3.79
N ALA A 46 5.53 11.41 -4.33
CA ALA A 46 5.15 10.40 -5.30
C ALA A 46 4.61 9.11 -4.65
N ASP A 47 4.61 8.99 -3.32
CA ASP A 47 4.05 7.85 -2.63
C ASP A 47 2.56 7.71 -2.89
N PHE A 48 2.06 6.49 -2.82
CA PHE A 48 0.63 6.21 -2.82
C PHE A 48 0.33 4.89 -2.12
N ALA A 49 -0.92 4.71 -1.72
CA ALA A 49 -1.45 3.45 -1.22
C ALA A 49 -2.77 3.12 -1.93
N VAL A 50 -2.98 1.85 -2.29
CA VAL A 50 -4.17 1.42 -3.03
C VAL A 50 -4.99 0.42 -2.21
N LEU A 51 -6.25 0.76 -1.95
CA LEU A 51 -7.23 -0.11 -1.30
C LEU A 51 -8.21 -0.67 -2.33
N VAL A 52 -8.25 -1.99 -2.47
CA VAL A 52 -9.23 -2.70 -3.29
C VAL A 52 -10.51 -2.91 -2.48
N LEU A 53 -11.62 -2.34 -2.95
CA LEU A 53 -12.93 -2.51 -2.32
C LEU A 53 -13.58 -3.84 -2.74
N TYR A 54 -13.31 -4.27 -3.97
CA TYR A 54 -13.78 -5.54 -4.51
C TYR A 54 -12.85 -6.09 -5.59
N ASP A 55 -12.65 -7.40 -5.59
CA ASP A 55 -11.98 -8.16 -6.66
C ASP A 55 -12.76 -9.47 -6.86
N ALA A 56 -13.32 -9.68 -8.05
CA ALA A 56 -14.14 -10.84 -8.34
C ALA A 56 -13.37 -12.18 -8.19
N ASP A 57 -12.05 -12.17 -8.28
CA ASP A 57 -11.26 -13.40 -8.33
C ASP A 57 -10.86 -13.93 -6.94
N ASP A 58 -10.87 -13.12 -5.89
CA ASP A 58 -10.45 -13.48 -4.52
C ASP A 58 -9.12 -14.24 -4.42
N PHE A 59 -7.99 -13.56 -4.59
CA PHE A 59 -6.67 -14.19 -4.50
C PHE A 59 -6.36 -14.85 -3.14
N PHE A 60 -6.99 -14.37 -2.06
CA PHE A 60 -6.53 -14.67 -0.69
C PHE A 60 -7.26 -15.83 -0.01
N GLY A 61 -8.44 -16.20 -0.50
CA GLY A 61 -9.28 -17.22 0.14
C GLY A 61 -8.80 -18.64 -0.16
N HIS A 62 -8.76 -19.50 0.87
CA HIS A 62 -8.69 -20.95 0.67
C HIS A 62 -9.88 -21.43 -0.16
N PRO A 63 -9.74 -22.42 -1.06
CA PRO A 63 -10.82 -22.91 -1.91
C PRO A 63 -12.14 -23.29 -1.23
N ARG A 64 -12.13 -23.60 0.07
CA ARG A 64 -13.34 -23.87 0.88
C ARG A 64 -14.19 -22.63 1.17
N TRP A 65 -13.60 -21.44 1.22
CA TRP A 65 -14.30 -20.18 1.54
C TRP A 65 -14.00 -19.04 0.56
N ARG A 66 -13.15 -19.28 -0.44
CA ARG A 66 -12.97 -18.41 -1.61
C ARG A 66 -14.29 -18.28 -2.35
N TYR A 67 -14.77 -17.06 -2.54
CA TYR A 67 -16.01 -16.85 -3.27
C TYR A 67 -15.87 -17.20 -4.76
N LEU A 68 -16.99 -17.55 -5.37
CA LEU A 68 -17.12 -17.74 -6.81
C LEU A 68 -17.03 -16.37 -7.49
N PRO A 69 -16.37 -16.26 -8.65
CA PRO A 69 -16.35 -15.00 -9.37
C PRO A 69 -17.75 -14.51 -9.69
N ASP A 70 -17.98 -13.26 -9.32
CA ASP A 70 -19.25 -12.58 -9.49
C ASP A 70 -18.96 -11.13 -9.90
N PHE A 71 -19.60 -10.69 -10.97
CA PHE A 71 -19.35 -9.39 -11.57
C PHE A 71 -20.55 -8.46 -11.45
N ASP A 72 -21.70 -8.94 -10.97
CA ASP A 72 -22.96 -8.20 -11.06
C ASP A 72 -23.12 -7.21 -9.91
N PHE A 73 -23.09 -5.92 -10.24
CA PHE A 73 -23.33 -4.79 -9.34
C PHE A 73 -24.63 -4.04 -9.68
N SER A 74 -25.46 -4.59 -10.57
CA SER A 74 -26.66 -3.90 -11.04
C SER A 74 -27.64 -3.63 -9.90
N GLY A 75 -28.14 -2.39 -9.86
CA GLY A 75 -29.06 -1.91 -8.83
C GLY A 75 -28.44 -1.69 -7.45
N MET A 76 -27.14 -1.96 -7.26
CA MET A 76 -26.47 -1.74 -5.98
C MET A 76 -26.08 -0.26 -5.81
N VAL A 77 -26.26 0.25 -4.59
CA VAL A 77 -25.85 1.60 -4.21
C VAL A 77 -24.94 1.54 -2.99
N LEU A 78 -23.72 2.05 -3.11
CA LEU A 78 -22.76 2.18 -2.03
C LEU A 78 -22.86 3.58 -1.41
N GLU A 79 -22.96 3.65 -0.08
CA GLU A 79 -22.92 4.90 0.67
C GLU A 79 -21.98 4.78 1.88
N PHE A 80 -21.14 5.79 2.11
CA PHE A 80 -20.25 5.86 3.27
C PHE A 80 -19.88 7.30 3.60
N ASP A 81 -19.48 7.51 4.85
CA ASP A 81 -18.88 8.76 5.32
C ASP A 81 -17.36 8.59 5.41
N VAL A 82 -16.60 9.54 4.87
CA VAL A 82 -15.14 9.51 4.86
C VAL A 82 -14.53 10.77 5.46
N ALA A 83 -13.52 10.60 6.30
CA ALA A 83 -12.70 11.67 6.87
C ALA A 83 -11.21 11.38 6.64
N PHE A 84 -10.48 12.36 6.11
CA PHE A 84 -9.06 12.25 5.81
C PHE A 84 -8.22 13.08 6.78
N THR A 85 -7.02 12.59 7.09
CA THR A 85 -5.99 13.30 7.85
C THR A 85 -4.66 13.14 7.13
N ASN A 86 -3.98 14.25 6.85
CA ASN A 86 -2.68 14.32 6.14
C ASN A 86 -2.65 13.63 4.77
N LEU A 87 -3.81 13.52 4.12
CA LEU A 87 -3.96 13.06 2.73
C LEU A 87 -4.34 14.21 1.82
N GLN A 88 -4.05 14.08 0.53
CA GLN A 88 -4.64 14.97 -0.46
C GLN A 88 -6.17 14.86 -0.39
N PRO A 89 -6.90 15.98 -0.20
CA PRO A 89 -8.33 15.91 0.08
C PRO A 89 -9.15 15.68 -1.19
N LEU A 90 -10.36 15.11 -1.03
CA LEU A 90 -11.28 14.87 -2.14
C LEU A 90 -11.68 16.17 -2.87
N ASP A 91 -11.74 17.28 -2.13
CA ASP A 91 -12.13 18.58 -2.67
C ASP A 91 -11.01 19.31 -3.43
N SER A 92 -9.79 18.76 -3.45
CA SER A 92 -8.66 19.42 -4.12
C SER A 92 -8.91 19.57 -5.63
N PRO A 93 -8.85 20.79 -6.20
CA PRO A 93 -8.92 21.00 -7.64
C PRO A 93 -7.56 20.83 -8.34
N LYS A 94 -6.49 20.55 -7.60
CA LYS A 94 -5.16 20.29 -8.18
C LYS A 94 -5.19 19.11 -9.14
N PHE A 95 -4.28 19.11 -10.11
CA PHE A 95 -4.13 18.02 -11.06
C PHE A 95 -3.85 16.69 -10.33
N ALA A 96 -4.61 15.66 -10.66
CA ALA A 96 -4.51 14.33 -10.08
C ALA A 96 -3.31 13.55 -10.65
N SER A 97 -2.08 13.89 -10.26
CA SER A 97 -0.88 13.14 -10.65
C SER A 97 -0.84 11.72 -10.08
N ILE A 98 -1.61 11.50 -9.02
CA ILE A 98 -1.99 10.20 -8.46
C ILE A 98 -3.51 10.21 -8.40
N ASP A 99 -4.18 9.10 -8.69
CA ASP A 99 -5.64 9.01 -8.79
C ASP A 99 -6.37 9.07 -7.42
N TRP A 100 -5.92 9.91 -6.49
CA TRP A 100 -6.49 10.01 -5.13
C TRP A 100 -7.98 10.38 -5.05
N PRO A 101 -8.57 11.20 -5.96
CA PRO A 101 -9.95 11.63 -5.79
C PRO A 101 -10.95 10.68 -6.47
N PHE A 102 -10.48 9.55 -7.00
CA PHE A 102 -11.28 8.67 -7.85
C PHE A 102 -11.58 7.31 -7.21
N LEU A 103 -12.75 6.77 -7.54
CA LEU A 103 -12.98 5.33 -7.58
C LEU A 103 -12.62 4.85 -8.98
N ASP A 104 -11.60 4.00 -9.05
CA ASP A 104 -11.21 3.33 -10.29
C ASP A 104 -11.83 1.94 -10.34
N ALA A 105 -12.19 1.49 -11.54
CA ALA A 105 -12.71 0.15 -11.76
C ALA A 105 -12.27 -0.46 -13.08
N ILE A 106 -12.17 -1.79 -13.09
CA ILE A 106 -12.08 -2.63 -14.29
C ILE A 106 -13.40 -3.37 -14.41
N ARG A 107 -14.09 -3.21 -15.53
CA ARG A 107 -15.33 -3.93 -15.85
C ARG A 107 -15.05 -5.38 -16.21
N ALA A 108 -16.09 -6.21 -16.25
CA ALA A 108 -15.94 -7.63 -16.60
C ALA A 108 -15.38 -7.86 -18.01
N ASP A 109 -15.55 -6.91 -18.93
CA ASP A 109 -15.01 -6.95 -20.29
C ASP A 109 -13.56 -6.45 -20.41
N GLY A 110 -12.94 -6.05 -19.28
CA GLY A 110 -11.58 -5.51 -19.23
C GLY A 110 -11.47 -4.01 -19.48
N SER A 111 -12.56 -3.31 -19.84
CA SER A 111 -12.55 -1.85 -19.96
C SER A 111 -12.41 -1.17 -18.59
N THR A 112 -11.75 0.00 -18.57
CA THR A 112 -11.55 0.78 -17.34
C THR A 112 -12.61 1.85 -17.16
N ALA A 113 -12.81 2.28 -15.92
CA ALA A 113 -13.69 3.36 -15.53
C ALA A 113 -13.07 4.15 -14.38
N GLN A 114 -13.34 5.45 -14.34
CA GLN A 114 -12.90 6.33 -13.28
C GLN A 114 -14.05 7.25 -12.87
N VAL A 115 -14.35 7.32 -11.57
CA VAL A 115 -15.45 8.11 -11.00
C VAL A 115 -14.90 9.09 -9.97
N LYS A 116 -15.01 10.39 -10.22
CA LYS A 116 -14.55 11.43 -9.27
C LYS A 116 -15.47 11.47 -8.06
N LEU A 117 -14.97 11.05 -6.89
CA LEU A 117 -15.77 10.91 -5.67
C LEU A 117 -16.38 12.24 -5.21
N TRP A 118 -15.65 13.35 -5.41
CA TRP A 118 -16.13 14.70 -5.11
C TRP A 118 -17.45 15.04 -5.80
N ASP A 119 -17.69 14.47 -6.99
CA ASP A 119 -18.91 14.72 -7.74
C ASP A 119 -20.13 13.96 -7.17
N TYR A 120 -19.96 13.22 -6.07
CA TYR A 120 -20.99 12.44 -5.40
C TYR A 120 -20.95 12.62 -3.87
N ALA A 121 -20.24 13.66 -3.41
CA ALA A 121 -20.02 13.94 -2.00
C ALA A 121 -21.02 14.99 -1.47
N SER A 122 -21.39 14.84 -0.20
CA SER A 122 -22.13 15.85 0.57
C SER A 122 -21.52 15.98 1.96
N LYS A 123 -21.41 17.20 2.48
CA LYS A 123 -20.79 17.42 3.79
C LYS A 123 -21.74 16.96 4.89
N VAL A 124 -21.23 16.19 5.84
CA VAL A 124 -22.01 15.70 7.00
C VAL A 124 -21.41 16.07 8.34
N GLY A 125 -20.18 16.60 8.35
CA GLY A 125 -19.52 17.06 9.57
C GLY A 125 -18.18 17.74 9.32
N GLY A 126 -17.56 18.22 10.40
CA GLY A 126 -16.23 18.85 10.37
C GLY A 126 -16.23 20.28 9.80
N THR A 127 -15.02 20.80 9.53
CA THR A 127 -14.79 22.17 9.08
C THR A 127 -14.40 22.19 7.61
N PHE A 128 -15.14 22.97 6.82
CA PHE A 128 -14.85 23.23 5.40
C PHE A 128 -14.74 24.74 5.19
N GLY A 129 -13.54 25.28 5.44
CA GLY A 129 -13.27 26.71 5.56
C GLY A 129 -12.82 27.35 4.24
N LYS A 130 -13.16 28.63 4.05
CA LYS A 130 -12.79 29.45 2.89
C LYS A 130 -11.51 30.23 3.20
N ALA A 131 -10.50 30.11 2.35
CA ALA A 131 -9.29 30.92 2.49
C ALA A 131 -9.56 32.34 2.00
N SER A 132 -9.22 33.35 2.81
CA SER A 132 -9.36 34.76 2.43
C SER A 132 -8.22 35.63 2.97
N ARG A 133 -8.14 36.86 2.46
CA ARG A 133 -7.24 37.93 2.93
C ARG A 133 -7.85 39.29 2.66
N THR A 134 -7.63 40.23 3.59
CA THR A 134 -8.01 41.64 3.45
C THR A 134 -6.81 42.47 3.00
N TRP A 135 -7.04 43.37 2.05
CA TRP A 135 -6.09 44.34 1.51
C TRP A 135 -6.65 45.74 1.72
N THR A 136 -5.97 46.56 2.52
CA THR A 136 -6.43 47.92 2.84
C THR A 136 -5.67 48.94 2.02
N LEU A 137 -6.37 49.79 1.27
CA LEU A 137 -5.76 50.93 0.59
C LEU A 137 -5.37 52.01 1.61
N ALA A 138 -4.08 52.29 1.74
CA ALA A 138 -3.51 53.32 2.62
C ALA A 138 -3.19 54.61 1.83
N GLY A 139 -3.31 55.77 2.50
CA GLY A 139 -3.02 57.10 1.93
C GLY A 139 -4.14 57.69 1.05
N ASN A 140 -4.07 58.95 0.66
CA ASN A 140 -5.15 59.58 -0.12
C ASN A 140 -4.76 59.62 -1.60
N PRO A 141 -5.59 59.06 -2.51
CA PRO A 141 -5.23 58.97 -3.91
C PRO A 141 -5.17 60.37 -4.54
N VAL A 142 -4.11 60.63 -5.31
CA VAL A 142 -4.00 61.80 -6.20
C VAL A 142 -3.94 61.35 -7.65
N ALA A 143 -4.27 62.27 -8.57
CA ALA A 143 -4.21 61.99 -9.99
C ALA A 143 -2.85 61.38 -10.40
N PHE A 144 -2.90 60.33 -11.22
CA PHE A 144 -1.77 59.52 -11.67
C PHE A 144 -1.10 58.63 -10.62
N ASP A 145 -1.63 58.51 -9.41
CA ASP A 145 -1.32 57.36 -8.56
C ASP A 145 -1.76 56.08 -9.27
N ARG A 146 -1.02 54.99 -9.08
CA ARG A 146 -1.35 53.69 -9.66
C ARG A 146 -1.13 52.61 -8.63
N VAL A 147 -2.13 51.75 -8.45
CA VAL A 147 -2.06 50.56 -7.61
C VAL A 147 -2.49 49.34 -8.40
N SER A 148 -1.92 48.19 -8.07
CA SER A 148 -2.31 46.91 -8.64
C SER A 148 -2.22 45.79 -7.61
N LEU A 149 -3.12 44.82 -7.74
CA LEU A 149 -3.12 43.56 -6.99
C LEU A 149 -2.94 42.42 -8.02
N TRP A 150 -2.00 41.53 -7.75
CA TRP A 150 -1.58 40.50 -8.69
C TRP A 150 -1.96 39.11 -8.22
N TYR A 151 -2.50 38.33 -9.15
CA TYR A 151 -2.80 36.92 -8.99
C TYR A 151 -2.35 36.15 -10.22
N GLN A 152 -1.39 35.24 -10.07
CA GLN A 152 -0.71 34.62 -11.22
C GLN A 152 -0.28 35.71 -12.22
N ASN A 153 -0.54 35.54 -13.52
CA ASN A 153 -0.26 36.52 -14.56
C ASN A 153 -1.31 37.64 -14.70
N LEU A 154 -2.34 37.68 -13.85
CA LEU A 154 -3.39 38.68 -13.88
C LEU A 154 -3.04 39.86 -12.96
N ALA A 155 -3.14 41.07 -13.51
CA ALA A 155 -3.02 42.31 -12.77
C ALA A 155 -4.39 42.98 -12.69
N PHE A 156 -4.91 43.17 -11.48
CA PHE A 156 -6.06 44.02 -11.22
C PHE A 156 -5.52 45.42 -10.91
N ASP A 157 -5.68 46.37 -11.81
CA ASP A 157 -4.97 47.65 -11.76
C ASP A 157 -5.85 48.89 -11.95
N LYS A 158 -5.48 49.99 -11.30
CA LYS A 158 -6.13 51.29 -11.47
C LYS A 158 -5.11 52.41 -11.42
N ILE A 159 -5.13 53.25 -12.47
CA ILE A 159 -4.54 54.59 -12.46
C ILE A 159 -5.63 55.58 -12.02
N VAL A 160 -5.36 56.33 -10.95
CA VAL A 160 -6.27 57.31 -10.37
C VAL A 160 -6.39 58.52 -11.31
N GLU A 161 -7.61 58.91 -11.61
CA GLU A 161 -7.93 60.18 -12.25
C GLU A 161 -8.58 61.12 -11.23
N THR A 162 -9.74 60.70 -10.71
CA THR A 162 -10.54 61.47 -9.73
C THR A 162 -11.11 60.60 -8.62
N GLU A 163 -10.84 59.30 -8.63
CA GLU A 163 -11.45 58.32 -7.73
C GLU A 163 -10.95 58.48 -6.28
N THR A 164 -11.87 58.32 -5.33
CA THR A 164 -11.56 58.12 -3.92
C THR A 164 -10.95 56.73 -3.67
N ALA A 165 -10.32 56.53 -2.51
CA ALA A 165 -9.74 55.23 -2.15
C ALA A 165 -10.77 54.09 -2.16
N GLU A 166 -12.01 54.39 -1.73
CA GLU A 166 -13.12 53.45 -1.77
C GLU A 166 -13.52 53.09 -3.20
N GLN A 167 -13.63 54.07 -4.10
CA GLN A 167 -13.92 53.82 -5.51
C GLN A 167 -12.80 53.01 -6.18
N VAL A 168 -11.53 53.26 -5.85
CA VAL A 168 -10.43 52.42 -6.34
C VAL A 168 -10.58 50.98 -5.83
N GLY A 169 -10.88 50.78 -4.55
CA GLY A 169 -11.13 49.45 -3.99
C GLY A 169 -12.30 48.73 -4.67
N GLN A 170 -13.40 49.43 -4.96
CA GLN A 170 -14.55 48.91 -5.70
C GLN A 170 -14.19 48.50 -7.13
N ILE A 171 -13.38 49.31 -7.84
CA ILE A 171 -12.92 48.99 -9.19
C ILE A 171 -12.06 47.72 -9.18
N ILE A 172 -11.09 47.61 -8.26
CA ILE A 172 -10.25 46.40 -8.15
C ILE A 172 -11.09 45.17 -7.82
N ARG A 173 -12.03 45.28 -6.88
CA ARG A 173 -13.01 44.23 -6.57
C ARG A 173 -13.79 43.80 -7.82
N ASP A 174 -14.28 44.75 -8.60
CA ASP A 174 -15.07 44.45 -9.80
C ASP A 174 -14.23 43.83 -10.90
N GLN A 175 -12.98 44.22 -11.08
CA GLN A 175 -12.06 43.55 -12.02
C GLN A 175 -11.86 42.08 -11.65
N ILE A 176 -11.66 41.76 -10.36
CA ILE A 176 -11.53 40.38 -9.89
C ILE A 176 -12.80 39.58 -10.20
N ASN A 177 -13.96 40.13 -9.84
CA ASN A 177 -15.23 39.42 -10.00
C ASN A 177 -15.70 39.31 -11.46
N ASN A 178 -15.31 40.25 -12.31
CA ASN A 178 -15.61 40.27 -13.74
C ASN A 178 -14.49 39.63 -14.59
N THR A 179 -13.53 38.95 -13.95
CA THR A 179 -12.52 38.18 -14.67
C THR A 179 -13.16 36.96 -15.31
N ASN A 180 -12.83 36.70 -16.57
CA ASN A 180 -13.22 35.48 -17.25
C ASN A 180 -12.37 34.30 -16.73
N TRP A 181 -12.75 33.77 -15.57
CA TRP A 181 -12.07 32.65 -14.93
C TRP A 181 -12.11 31.36 -15.76
N VAL A 182 -13.15 31.18 -16.59
CA VAL A 182 -13.23 30.06 -17.55
C VAL A 182 -12.08 30.10 -18.55
N SER A 183 -11.76 31.30 -19.08
CA SER A 183 -10.65 31.48 -20.01
C SER A 183 -9.29 31.53 -19.33
N ALA A 184 -9.20 32.11 -18.12
CA ALA A 184 -7.94 32.17 -17.37
C ALA A 184 -7.52 30.78 -16.85
N ALA A 185 -8.51 29.92 -16.56
CA ALA A 185 -8.36 28.53 -16.15
C ALA A 185 -7.39 28.26 -14.96
N PRO A 186 -7.33 29.09 -13.90
CA PRO A 186 -6.50 28.76 -12.75
C PRO A 186 -7.08 27.58 -11.97
N PRO A 187 -6.27 26.78 -11.23
CA PRO A 187 -6.80 25.70 -10.39
C PRO A 187 -7.83 26.17 -9.35
N VAL A 188 -7.72 27.41 -8.89
CA VAL A 188 -8.66 28.08 -7.99
C VAL A 188 -8.88 29.50 -8.52
N ALA A 189 -10.11 30.02 -8.54
CA ALA A 189 -10.34 31.42 -8.91
C ALA A 189 -10.28 32.34 -7.68
N LEU A 190 -10.44 33.65 -7.90
CA LEU A 190 -10.67 34.61 -6.82
C LEU A 190 -12.05 35.23 -6.93
N ARG A 191 -12.64 35.51 -5.77
CA ARG A 191 -13.80 36.38 -5.61
C ARG A 191 -13.46 37.48 -4.61
N ALA A 192 -13.98 38.68 -4.83
CA ALA A 192 -13.69 39.83 -4.00
C ALA A 192 -14.95 40.50 -3.45
N SER A 193 -14.88 40.95 -2.20
CA SER A 193 -15.83 41.89 -1.60
C SER A 193 -15.10 43.17 -1.17
N GLY A 194 -15.81 44.30 -1.15
CA GLY A 194 -15.24 45.59 -0.74
C GLY A 194 -16.06 46.24 0.37
N SER A 195 -15.38 46.84 1.34
CA SER A 195 -16.00 47.65 2.41
C SER A 195 -15.10 48.83 2.73
N GLY A 196 -15.54 50.05 2.39
CA GLY A 196 -14.71 51.25 2.52
C GLY A 196 -13.41 51.11 1.73
N ARG A 197 -12.27 51.08 2.44
CA ARG A 197 -10.92 51.03 1.84
C ARG A 197 -10.37 49.60 1.70
N ASP A 198 -11.14 48.62 2.15
CA ASP A 198 -10.73 47.22 2.19
C ASP A 198 -11.24 46.47 0.96
N VAL A 199 -10.37 45.67 0.37
CA VAL A 199 -10.69 44.64 -0.61
C VAL A 199 -10.39 43.30 0.03
N VAL A 200 -11.41 42.45 0.19
CA VAL A 200 -11.24 41.09 0.72
C VAL A 200 -11.27 40.12 -0.45
N THR A 201 -10.17 39.42 -0.68
CA THR A 201 -10.07 38.36 -1.69
C THR A 201 -10.28 37.00 -1.03
N THR A 202 -11.11 36.18 -1.63
CA THR A 202 -11.48 34.83 -1.17
C THR A 202 -11.24 33.84 -2.30
N ALA A 203 -10.74 32.65 -1.98
CA ALA A 203 -10.66 31.54 -2.93
C ALA A 203 -12.04 31.22 -3.51
N ALA A 204 -12.11 30.95 -4.81
CA ALA A 204 -13.37 30.79 -5.53
C ALA A 204 -13.35 29.60 -6.51
N ARG A 205 -14.55 29.16 -6.86
CA ARG A 205 -14.84 28.14 -7.88
C ARG A 205 -15.65 28.78 -9.00
N TYR A 206 -15.52 28.24 -10.20
CA TYR A 206 -16.14 28.83 -11.39
C TYR A 206 -16.53 27.76 -12.41
N GLY A 207 -17.45 28.12 -13.30
CA GLY A 207 -17.85 27.27 -14.41
C GLY A 207 -18.94 27.92 -15.25
N VAL A 208 -19.65 27.10 -16.00
CA VAL A 208 -20.71 27.51 -16.92
C VAL A 208 -22.02 26.86 -16.52
N VAL A 209 -23.11 27.64 -16.54
CA VAL A 209 -24.46 27.21 -16.15
C VAL A 209 -25.51 27.69 -17.15
N ASN A 210 -26.66 27.01 -17.12
CA ASN A 210 -27.91 27.51 -17.66
C ASN A 210 -28.85 27.87 -16.51
N THR A 211 -29.70 28.87 -16.72
CA THR A 211 -30.74 29.23 -15.74
C THR A 211 -32.12 29.20 -16.39
N SER A 212 -33.14 28.86 -15.60
CA SER A 212 -34.56 28.95 -16.00
C SER A 212 -35.43 29.14 -14.76
N GLY A 213 -36.08 30.30 -14.66
CA GLY A 213 -36.69 30.71 -13.39
C GLY A 213 -35.62 30.78 -12.29
N THR A 214 -35.86 30.13 -11.16
CA THR A 214 -34.90 30.02 -10.05
C THR A 214 -33.93 28.85 -10.17
N ALA A 215 -34.08 27.98 -11.17
CA ALA A 215 -33.23 26.81 -11.34
C ALA A 215 -31.91 27.18 -12.02
N VAL A 216 -30.82 26.60 -11.52
CA VAL A 216 -29.47 26.71 -12.09
C VAL A 216 -28.94 25.31 -12.36
N THR A 217 -28.51 25.06 -13.59
CA THR A 217 -28.04 23.76 -14.06
C THR A 217 -26.61 23.88 -14.58
N TRP A 218 -25.71 23.06 -14.06
CA TRP A 218 -24.32 22.99 -14.47
C TRP A 218 -24.17 22.53 -15.92
N VAL A 219 -23.22 23.14 -16.64
CA VAL A 219 -22.84 22.80 -18.02
C VAL A 219 -21.38 22.34 -18.08
N SER A 220 -20.46 23.11 -17.51
CA SER A 220 -19.02 22.80 -17.48
C SER A 220 -18.28 23.51 -16.34
N GLY A 221 -17.01 23.16 -16.09
CA GLY A 221 -16.19 23.72 -15.00
C GLY A 221 -16.45 23.02 -13.67
N ASP A 222 -16.22 23.72 -12.55
CA ASP A 222 -16.47 23.16 -11.22
C ASP A 222 -17.95 22.85 -11.04
N LYS A 223 -18.25 21.76 -10.33
CA LYS A 223 -19.60 21.40 -9.89
C LYS A 223 -19.97 22.13 -8.59
N PHE A 224 -21.26 22.11 -8.24
CA PHE A 224 -21.81 22.76 -7.05
C PHE A 224 -21.50 22.02 -5.74
N THR A 225 -20.78 20.88 -5.77
CA THR A 225 -20.44 20.10 -4.58
C THR A 225 -19.78 20.95 -3.49
N GLY A 226 -20.37 20.97 -2.29
CA GLY A 226 -19.84 21.71 -1.15
C GLY A 226 -20.30 23.17 -1.07
N LEU A 227 -21.15 23.64 -2.01
CA LEU A 227 -21.96 24.84 -1.80
C LEU A 227 -23.14 24.51 -0.86
N GLU A 228 -23.52 25.48 -0.04
CA GLU A 228 -24.59 25.34 0.95
C GLU A 228 -25.68 26.41 0.76
N ALA A 229 -26.87 26.18 1.32
CA ALA A 229 -27.94 27.17 1.32
C ALA A 229 -27.52 28.44 2.10
N ASN A 230 -28.02 29.60 1.67
CA ASN A 230 -27.68 30.94 2.15
C ASN A 230 -26.27 31.43 1.77
N GLU A 231 -25.48 30.63 1.06
CA GLU A 231 -24.28 31.15 0.39
C GLU A 231 -24.67 31.97 -0.86
N THR A 232 -23.74 32.78 -1.34
CA THR A 232 -23.95 33.64 -2.51
C THR A 232 -23.24 33.11 -3.74
N ILE A 233 -23.91 33.21 -4.89
CA ILE A 233 -23.41 32.79 -6.21
C ILE A 233 -23.64 33.92 -7.21
N ARG A 234 -22.63 34.24 -8.02
CA ARG A 234 -22.75 35.18 -9.14
C ARG A 234 -23.04 34.43 -10.42
N ILE A 235 -23.98 34.90 -11.21
CA ILE A 235 -24.38 34.26 -12.48
C ILE A 235 -24.61 35.33 -13.54
N GLY A 236 -23.92 35.23 -14.68
CA GLY A 236 -24.19 36.07 -15.85
C GLY A 236 -23.08 36.10 -16.91
N THR A 237 -23.14 37.12 -17.76
CA THR A 237 -22.25 37.27 -18.93
C THR A 237 -20.97 38.03 -18.58
N ILE A 238 -19.83 37.33 -18.59
CA ILE A 238 -18.52 37.89 -18.26
C ILE A 238 -17.71 38.20 -19.54
N PRO A 239 -17.13 39.42 -19.69
CA PRO A 239 -17.21 40.56 -18.76
C PRO A 239 -18.55 41.29 -18.83
N VAL A 240 -19.04 41.80 -17.69
CA VAL A 240 -20.29 42.56 -17.61
C VAL A 240 -20.11 43.95 -18.21
N PRO A 241 -20.87 44.30 -19.27
CA PRO A 241 -20.85 45.66 -19.80
C PRO A 241 -21.44 46.65 -18.78
N GLY A 242 -20.59 47.48 -18.18
CA GLY A 242 -21.02 48.62 -17.36
C GLY A 242 -21.36 48.35 -15.88
N GLY A 243 -20.98 47.21 -15.29
CA GLY A 243 -21.27 46.97 -13.87
C GLY A 243 -20.80 45.62 -13.29
N THR A 244 -21.36 45.27 -12.13
CA THR A 244 -21.09 44.02 -11.39
C THR A 244 -22.12 42.95 -11.76
N GLU A 245 -21.71 41.69 -11.98
CA GLU A 245 -22.66 40.57 -12.18
C GLU A 245 -23.68 40.48 -11.04
N PRO A 246 -24.96 40.13 -11.32
CA PRO A 246 -25.94 39.94 -10.27
C PRO A 246 -25.52 38.76 -9.38
N GLU A 247 -25.62 39.02 -8.08
CA GLU A 247 -25.34 38.06 -7.02
C GLU A 247 -26.66 37.53 -6.47
N TYR A 248 -26.76 36.21 -6.37
CA TYR A 248 -27.95 35.49 -5.98
C TYR A 248 -27.70 34.71 -4.69
N THR A 249 -28.73 34.56 -3.88
CA THR A 249 -28.68 33.72 -2.68
C THR A 249 -29.06 32.30 -3.04
N ILE A 250 -28.24 31.32 -2.68
CA ILE A 250 -28.56 29.89 -2.89
C ILE A 250 -29.69 29.49 -1.95
N ALA A 251 -30.82 29.06 -2.50
CA ALA A 251 -31.94 28.54 -1.73
C ALA A 251 -31.71 27.08 -1.32
N SER A 252 -31.25 26.24 -2.27
CA SER A 252 -30.89 24.84 -2.00
C SER A 252 -30.00 24.27 -3.10
N VAL A 253 -29.17 23.29 -2.77
CA VAL A 253 -28.38 22.49 -3.72
C VAL A 253 -29.00 21.10 -3.77
N SER A 254 -29.59 20.74 -4.91
CA SER A 254 -30.31 19.47 -5.08
C SER A 254 -29.39 18.36 -5.56
N SER A 255 -28.35 18.69 -6.32
CA SER A 255 -27.31 17.77 -6.75
C SER A 255 -26.01 18.53 -7.08
N PRO A 256 -24.89 17.82 -7.30
CA PRO A 256 -23.64 18.40 -7.79
C PRO A 256 -23.78 19.23 -9.09
N THR A 257 -24.85 19.00 -9.87
CA THR A 257 -25.10 19.70 -11.14
C THR A 257 -26.37 20.56 -11.14
N SER A 258 -27.09 20.64 -10.02
CA SER A 258 -28.33 21.41 -9.94
C SER A 258 -28.48 22.09 -8.57
N LEU A 259 -28.83 23.38 -8.62
CA LEU A 259 -29.21 24.15 -7.45
C LEU A 259 -30.37 25.10 -7.79
N THR A 260 -30.94 25.70 -6.75
CA THR A 260 -31.93 26.77 -6.87
C THR A 260 -31.46 28.00 -6.12
N VAL A 261 -31.80 29.17 -6.66
CA VAL A 261 -31.56 30.47 -6.03
C VAL A 261 -32.87 31.10 -5.55
N VAL A 262 -32.77 32.04 -4.61
CA VAL A 262 -33.94 32.74 -4.03
C VAL A 262 -34.54 33.71 -5.06
N GLU A 263 -33.68 34.50 -5.69
CA GLU A 263 -34.08 35.47 -6.71
C GLU A 263 -34.12 34.80 -8.11
N ASN A 264 -34.94 35.31 -9.04
CA ASN A 264 -35.09 34.75 -10.38
C ASN A 264 -34.05 35.33 -11.36
N PRO A 265 -32.98 34.59 -11.74
CA PRO A 265 -32.00 35.02 -12.75
C PRO A 265 -32.55 35.09 -14.18
N GLY A 266 -33.79 34.68 -14.43
CA GLY A 266 -34.35 34.56 -15.77
C GLY A 266 -33.79 33.37 -16.55
N ALA A 267 -34.12 33.29 -17.84
CA ALA A 267 -33.58 32.27 -18.73
C ALA A 267 -32.25 32.73 -19.33
N GLN A 268 -31.17 32.03 -18.99
CA GLN A 268 -29.82 32.29 -19.51
C GLN A 268 -29.18 30.98 -19.97
N THR A 269 -28.35 31.03 -21.01
CA THR A 269 -27.70 29.82 -21.57
C THR A 269 -26.21 30.05 -21.71
N GLY A 270 -25.40 29.13 -21.19
CA GLY A 270 -23.95 29.17 -21.31
C GLY A 270 -23.31 30.34 -20.57
N VAL A 271 -23.93 30.84 -19.50
CA VAL A 271 -23.41 31.96 -18.71
C VAL A 271 -22.45 31.47 -17.62
N HIS A 272 -21.55 32.35 -17.18
CA HIS A 272 -20.56 31.98 -16.18
C HIS A 272 -21.17 32.03 -14.78
N TYR A 273 -20.66 31.19 -13.88
CA TYR A 273 -20.91 31.34 -12.46
C TYR A 273 -19.61 31.47 -11.68
N LEU A 274 -19.66 32.20 -10.57
CA LEU A 274 -18.56 32.37 -9.61
C LEU A 274 -19.12 32.29 -8.18
N ALA A 275 -18.54 31.43 -7.36
CA ALA A 275 -18.89 31.29 -5.95
C ALA A 275 -17.64 31.07 -5.11
N ASP A 276 -17.72 31.32 -3.80
CA ASP A 276 -16.59 31.03 -2.92
C ASP A 276 -16.25 29.53 -2.93
N ARG A 277 -14.98 29.24 -2.70
CA ARG A 277 -14.46 27.88 -2.58
C ARG A 277 -13.85 27.72 -1.20
N ALA A 278 -14.46 26.86 -0.41
CA ALA A 278 -13.81 26.27 0.75
C ALA A 278 -12.82 25.17 0.31
N GLY A 279 -11.86 24.88 1.19
CA GLY A 279 -10.80 23.91 0.97
C GLY A 279 -9.42 24.46 1.32
N GLU A 280 -8.52 23.56 1.70
CA GLU A 280 -7.18 23.95 2.16
C GLU A 280 -6.26 24.47 1.06
N ASP A 281 -6.50 24.09 -0.20
CA ASP A 281 -5.72 24.56 -1.36
C ASP A 281 -5.78 26.08 -1.54
N GLY A 282 -6.83 26.73 -1.02
CA GLY A 282 -6.89 28.19 -0.99
C GLY A 282 -5.75 28.83 -0.20
N ASN A 283 -5.17 28.12 0.78
CA ASN A 283 -4.02 28.60 1.55
C ASN A 283 -2.70 28.59 0.74
N HIS A 284 -2.68 27.98 -0.45
CA HIS A 284 -1.51 27.97 -1.34
C HIS A 284 -1.46 29.23 -2.20
N ILE A 285 -2.56 29.99 -2.26
CA ILE A 285 -2.66 31.24 -3.01
C ILE A 285 -1.92 32.34 -2.26
N GLU A 286 -0.98 32.99 -2.93
CA GLU A 286 -0.26 34.15 -2.43
C GLU A 286 -0.34 35.29 -3.44
N LEU A 287 -0.96 36.41 -3.03
CA LEU A 287 -1.05 37.61 -3.86
C LEU A 287 -0.02 38.64 -3.40
N TYR A 288 0.24 39.59 -4.27
CA TYR A 288 1.09 40.74 -3.97
C TYR A 288 0.59 41.98 -4.69
N THR A 289 1.03 43.13 -4.22
CA THR A 289 0.58 44.43 -4.72
C THR A 289 1.76 45.25 -5.20
N LEU A 290 1.53 46.09 -6.20
CA LEU A 290 2.51 47.08 -6.64
C LEU A 290 1.84 48.45 -6.68
N SER A 291 2.60 49.48 -6.35
CA SER A 291 2.19 50.87 -6.49
C SER A 291 3.25 51.67 -7.22
N LYS A 292 2.84 52.77 -7.87
CA LYS A 292 3.78 53.70 -8.52
C LYS A 292 4.59 54.52 -7.50
N ASN A 293 4.07 54.70 -6.29
CA ASN A 293 4.70 55.48 -5.23
C ASN A 293 4.19 55.02 -3.86
N ASN A 294 4.73 55.63 -2.80
CA ASN A 294 4.34 55.33 -1.42
C ASN A 294 3.18 56.22 -0.90
N ASN A 295 2.58 57.06 -1.75
CA ASN A 295 1.47 57.94 -1.34
C ASN A 295 0.15 57.17 -1.27
N PHE A 296 -0.05 56.20 -2.16
CA PHE A 296 -1.26 55.40 -2.24
C PHE A 296 -0.92 53.95 -2.61
N LEU A 297 -1.12 53.03 -1.68
CA LEU A 297 -0.72 51.61 -1.79
C LEU A 297 -1.60 50.68 -0.96
N PHE A 298 -1.58 49.39 -1.28
CA PHE A 298 -2.23 48.36 -0.48
C PHE A 298 -1.35 47.91 0.69
N SER A 299 -1.95 47.73 1.86
CA SER A 299 -1.33 47.12 3.04
C SER A 299 -2.14 45.88 3.48
N PRO A 300 -1.50 44.73 3.72
CA PRO A 300 -0.07 44.44 3.51
C PRO A 300 0.29 44.40 2.01
N GLY A 301 1.58 44.56 1.67
CA GLY A 301 2.05 44.57 0.27
C GLY A 301 2.12 43.18 -0.40
N SER A 302 2.03 42.10 0.39
CA SER A 302 1.86 40.72 -0.10
C SER A 302 1.33 39.80 1.00
N GLY A 303 0.88 38.61 0.61
CA GLY A 303 0.69 37.50 1.53
C GLY A 303 -0.35 36.48 1.08
N LYS A 304 -0.38 35.37 1.82
CA LYS A 304 -1.20 34.19 1.54
C LYS A 304 -2.65 34.36 2.00
N LEU A 305 -3.60 33.84 1.24
CA LEU A 305 -4.94 33.62 1.81
C LEU A 305 -4.82 32.65 2.99
N THR A 306 -5.68 32.82 4.00
CA THR A 306 -5.67 32.00 5.22
C THR A 306 -7.09 31.62 5.62
N GLY A 307 -7.24 30.54 6.41
CA GLY A 307 -8.54 30.06 6.89
C GLY A 307 -9.16 28.95 6.02
N GLY A 308 -8.51 28.55 4.92
CA GLY A 308 -8.90 27.39 4.14
C GLY A 308 -8.77 26.11 4.95
N SER A 309 -9.77 25.23 4.92
CA SER A 309 -9.73 23.94 5.62
C SER A 309 -10.52 22.89 4.87
N SER A 310 -9.93 21.69 4.77
CA SER A 310 -10.57 20.47 4.24
C SER A 310 -10.80 19.42 5.33
N ALA A 311 -10.78 19.81 6.61
CA ALA A 311 -11.02 18.94 7.77
C ALA A 311 -12.51 18.60 7.95
N ALA A 312 -13.14 18.14 6.87
CA ALA A 312 -14.56 17.82 6.78
C ALA A 312 -14.78 16.31 6.63
N THR A 313 -15.97 15.85 7.01
CA THR A 313 -16.45 14.50 6.74
C THR A 313 -17.44 14.55 5.58
N TRP A 314 -17.18 13.73 4.56
CA TRP A 314 -17.95 13.67 3.33
C TRP A 314 -18.74 12.38 3.25
N ARG A 315 -20.06 12.47 3.09
CA ARG A 315 -20.90 11.36 2.67
C ARG A 315 -20.83 11.21 1.15
N VAL A 316 -20.34 10.07 0.70
CA VAL A 316 -20.26 9.71 -0.71
C VAL A 316 -21.33 8.67 -1.03
N ARG A 317 -22.10 8.88 -2.10
CA ARG A 317 -23.16 7.96 -2.54
C ARG A 317 -23.00 7.60 -4.01
N LEU A 318 -22.82 6.31 -4.31
CA LEU A 318 -22.52 5.80 -5.65
C LEU A 318 -23.57 4.77 -6.08
N ASP A 319 -24.35 5.10 -7.12
CA ASP A 319 -25.24 4.15 -7.79
C ASP A 319 -24.47 3.50 -8.95
N PHE A 320 -24.12 2.22 -8.81
CA PHE A 320 -23.26 1.56 -9.80
C PHE A 320 -23.93 1.43 -11.18
N SER A 321 -25.25 1.27 -11.24
CA SER A 321 -25.96 1.23 -12.52
C SER A 321 -25.94 2.59 -13.21
N ALA A 322 -26.23 3.67 -12.48
CA ALA A 322 -26.20 5.03 -13.02
C ALA A 322 -24.80 5.46 -13.49
N LEU A 323 -23.76 4.91 -12.88
CA LEU A 323 -22.35 5.16 -13.22
C LEU A 323 -21.84 4.32 -14.41
N GLY A 324 -22.67 3.44 -14.99
CA GLY A 324 -22.21 2.49 -16.03
C GLY A 324 -21.23 1.43 -15.47
N LEU A 325 -21.40 1.10 -14.19
CA LEU A 325 -20.60 0.15 -13.41
C LEU A 325 -21.46 -1.05 -12.93
N ALA A 326 -22.49 -1.42 -13.68
CA ALA A 326 -23.33 -2.58 -13.35
C ALA A 326 -22.58 -3.93 -13.42
N SER A 327 -21.40 -3.97 -14.06
CA SER A 327 -20.59 -5.17 -14.21
C SER A 327 -19.11 -4.88 -13.92
N ILE A 328 -18.60 -5.31 -12.76
CA ILE A 328 -17.26 -4.95 -12.26
C ILE A 328 -16.45 -6.20 -11.94
N ARG A 329 -15.23 -6.27 -12.45
CA ARG A 329 -14.22 -7.26 -12.01
C ARG A 329 -13.49 -6.77 -10.77
N LYS A 330 -12.97 -5.54 -10.80
CA LYS A 330 -12.16 -4.99 -9.71
C LYS A 330 -12.44 -3.51 -9.52
N MET A 331 -12.46 -3.03 -8.29
CA MET A 331 -12.58 -1.60 -7.98
C MET A 331 -11.70 -1.20 -6.78
N TRP A 332 -11.11 -0.01 -6.82
CA TRP A 332 -10.18 0.46 -5.80
C TRP A 332 -10.21 1.97 -5.60
N LEU A 333 -9.66 2.39 -4.46
CA LEU A 333 -9.34 3.76 -4.10
C LEU A 333 -7.83 3.90 -4.00
N THR A 334 -7.31 5.07 -4.38
CA THR A 334 -5.91 5.43 -4.20
C THR A 334 -5.82 6.55 -3.16
N PHE A 335 -4.78 6.53 -2.32
CA PHE A 335 -4.49 7.59 -1.36
C PHE A 335 -3.14 8.20 -1.69
N ALA A 336 -3.06 9.53 -1.64
CA ALA A 336 -1.86 10.29 -1.96
C ALA A 336 -1.45 11.22 -0.80
N PRO A 337 -0.15 11.51 -0.66
CA PRO A 337 0.37 12.53 0.26
C PRO A 337 -0.28 13.87 0.02
N LYS A 338 -0.57 14.58 1.11
CA LYS A 338 -0.96 15.99 1.02
C LYS A 338 0.18 16.83 0.43
N LEU A 339 -0.14 17.69 -0.53
CA LEU A 339 0.85 18.55 -1.17
C LEU A 339 1.40 19.60 -0.19
N ALA A 340 2.74 19.68 -0.08
CA ALA A 340 3.40 20.72 0.71
C ALA A 340 3.30 22.10 0.03
N ASN A 341 2.92 23.12 0.81
CA ASN A 341 2.75 24.51 0.34
C ASN A 341 4.10 25.22 0.16
N GLY A 342 4.69 25.08 -1.02
CA GLY A 342 5.94 25.76 -1.41
C GLY A 342 7.15 25.37 -0.57
N ALA A 343 7.22 24.10 -0.19
CA ALA A 343 8.31 23.55 0.61
C ALA A 343 8.59 22.09 0.23
N ALA A 344 9.74 21.59 0.66
CA ALA A 344 10.02 20.16 0.66
C ALA A 344 8.96 19.39 1.45
N TYR A 345 8.70 18.16 1.02
CA TYR A 345 7.80 17.27 1.74
C TYR A 345 8.42 16.83 3.05
N ALA A 346 7.60 16.73 4.09
CA ALA A 346 7.97 16.18 5.37
C ALA A 346 7.23 14.86 5.57
N ASP A 347 7.95 13.86 6.08
CA ASP A 347 7.37 12.58 6.47
C ASP A 347 6.11 12.80 7.30
N SER A 348 5.03 12.12 6.94
CA SER A 348 3.75 12.29 7.63
C SER A 348 3.03 10.97 7.81
N GLU A 349 2.54 10.75 9.03
CA GLU A 349 1.53 9.73 9.29
C GLU A 349 0.17 10.25 8.82
N TRP A 350 -0.63 9.36 8.22
CA TRP A 350 -1.91 9.70 7.61
C TRP A 350 -2.98 8.66 7.95
N SER A 351 -4.25 9.06 7.79
CA SER A 351 -5.38 8.13 7.89
C SER A 351 -6.58 8.56 7.04
N ALA A 352 -7.34 7.55 6.60
CA ALA A 352 -8.64 7.66 5.98
C ALA A 352 -9.63 6.77 6.77
N ALA A 353 -10.55 7.40 7.50
CA ALA A 353 -11.57 6.71 8.27
C ALA A 353 -12.88 6.65 7.49
N PHE A 354 -13.40 5.43 7.28
CA PHE A 354 -14.67 5.17 6.61
C PHE A 354 -15.69 4.68 7.63
N THR A 355 -16.79 5.39 7.75
CA THR A 355 -17.88 5.10 8.70
C THR A 355 -19.22 5.10 7.98
N ASN A 356 -20.28 4.65 8.64
CA ASN A 356 -21.62 4.54 8.06
C ASN A 356 -21.62 3.78 6.71
N TRP A 357 -20.73 2.80 6.58
CA TRP A 357 -20.59 2.00 5.37
C TRP A 357 -21.84 1.15 5.16
N SER A 358 -22.55 1.41 4.06
CA SER A 358 -23.79 0.73 3.75
C SER A 358 -23.90 0.45 2.26
N VAL A 359 -24.54 -0.68 1.92
CA VAL A 359 -24.76 -1.09 0.54
C VAL A 359 -26.22 -1.47 0.41
N ALA A 360 -26.99 -0.64 -0.29
CA ALA A 360 -28.34 -0.98 -0.67
C ALA A 360 -28.30 -1.96 -1.85
N ASP A 361 -29.07 -3.04 -1.74
CA ASP A 361 -29.13 -4.11 -2.73
C ASP A 361 -30.58 -4.58 -2.86
N PRO A 362 -31.43 -3.81 -3.56
CA PRO A 362 -32.84 -4.14 -3.71
C PRO A 362 -33.08 -5.43 -4.53
N GLN A 363 -32.05 -5.94 -5.22
CA GLN A 363 -32.14 -7.13 -6.07
C GLN A 363 -31.53 -8.39 -5.44
N GLY A 364 -30.95 -8.29 -4.23
CA GLY A 364 -30.35 -9.43 -3.52
C GLY A 364 -29.08 -9.99 -4.16
N LYS A 365 -28.33 -9.16 -4.90
CA LYS A 365 -27.13 -9.53 -5.67
C LYS A 365 -25.81 -9.40 -4.89
N ARG A 366 -25.85 -8.88 -3.66
CA ARG A 366 -24.67 -8.63 -2.84
C ARG A 366 -24.07 -9.91 -2.27
N ALA A 367 -24.89 -10.92 -1.98
CA ALA A 367 -24.44 -12.16 -1.36
C ALA A 367 -23.51 -12.96 -2.29
N LEU A 368 -22.33 -13.30 -1.79
CA LEU A 368 -21.34 -14.12 -2.47
C LEU A 368 -21.50 -15.58 -2.06
N LYS A 369 -21.29 -16.48 -3.02
CA LYS A 369 -21.34 -17.93 -2.81
C LYS A 369 -19.96 -18.56 -2.98
N VAL A 370 -19.73 -19.68 -2.32
CA VAL A 370 -18.51 -20.49 -2.39
C VAL A 370 -18.85 -21.88 -2.93
N ALA A 371 -17.82 -22.70 -3.16
CA ALA A 371 -18.02 -24.13 -3.37
C ALA A 371 -18.48 -24.79 -2.07
N GLY A 372 -19.80 -25.00 -1.94
CA GLY A 372 -20.44 -25.50 -0.73
C GLY A 372 -20.32 -27.01 -0.57
N ALA A 373 -20.94 -27.52 0.49
CA ALA A 373 -21.02 -28.97 0.74
C ALA A 373 -21.66 -29.71 -0.45
N GLY A 374 -21.07 -30.84 -0.83
CA GLY A 374 -21.49 -31.60 -2.02
C GLY A 374 -20.81 -31.19 -3.32
N SER A 375 -20.02 -30.10 -3.32
CA SER A 375 -19.17 -29.76 -4.46
C SER A 375 -18.07 -30.81 -4.67
N VAL A 376 -17.70 -31.04 -5.92
CA VAL A 376 -16.69 -32.03 -6.32
C VAL A 376 -15.61 -31.34 -7.13
N ARG A 377 -14.34 -31.61 -6.79
CA ARG A 377 -13.18 -31.06 -7.49
C ARG A 377 -12.31 -32.19 -8.00
N VAL A 378 -11.87 -32.08 -9.25
CA VAL A 378 -10.95 -33.00 -9.93
C VAL A 378 -9.74 -32.19 -10.38
N GLY A 379 -8.57 -32.44 -9.78
CA GLY A 379 -7.33 -31.72 -10.07
C GLY A 379 -6.61 -32.22 -11.33
N SER A 380 -5.61 -31.45 -11.78
CA SER A 380 -4.82 -31.75 -12.98
C SER A 380 -3.92 -32.99 -12.90
N ALA A 381 -3.76 -33.56 -11.70
CA ALA A 381 -3.01 -34.79 -11.48
C ALA A 381 -3.93 -35.99 -11.15
N ASP A 382 -5.24 -35.77 -11.02
CA ASP A 382 -6.16 -36.84 -10.68
C ASP A 382 -6.35 -37.79 -11.87
N ARG A 383 -6.50 -39.08 -11.57
CA ARG A 383 -6.70 -40.15 -12.58
C ARG A 383 -7.93 -39.95 -13.48
N TRP A 384 -8.82 -39.04 -13.12
CA TRP A 384 -10.04 -38.72 -13.87
C TRP A 384 -9.82 -37.64 -14.94
N ALA A 385 -8.62 -37.04 -15.01
CA ALA A 385 -8.22 -36.14 -16.09
C ALA A 385 -7.34 -36.89 -17.10
N ALA A 386 -7.86 -37.10 -18.31
CA ALA A 386 -7.16 -37.78 -19.40
C ALA A 386 -6.67 -36.78 -20.45
N TYR A 387 -5.35 -36.71 -20.64
CA TYR A 387 -4.70 -35.75 -21.54
C TYR A 387 -4.38 -36.38 -22.90
N THR A 388 -4.59 -35.60 -23.96
CA THR A 388 -4.15 -35.91 -25.33
C THR A 388 -3.30 -34.75 -25.85
N GLY A 389 -2.15 -35.05 -26.44
CA GLY A 389 -1.22 -34.04 -26.95
C GLY A 389 -0.12 -33.67 -25.96
N ALA A 390 0.49 -32.49 -26.14
CA ALA A 390 1.67 -32.05 -25.41
C ALA A 390 1.33 -31.23 -24.15
N TRP A 391 1.29 -31.90 -23.01
CA TRP A 391 1.01 -31.28 -21.71
C TRP A 391 2.22 -31.35 -20.76
N ALA A 392 2.68 -30.19 -20.29
CA ALA A 392 3.73 -30.08 -19.28
C ALA A 392 3.12 -29.89 -17.88
N ALA A 393 3.78 -30.41 -16.85
CA ALA A 393 3.45 -30.06 -15.47
C ALA A 393 4.09 -28.70 -15.14
N GLU A 394 3.32 -27.81 -14.53
CA GLU A 394 3.79 -26.51 -14.04
C GLU A 394 3.64 -26.49 -12.51
N ALA A 395 4.75 -26.24 -11.80
CA ALA A 395 4.71 -26.00 -10.36
C ALA A 395 4.35 -24.53 -10.07
N GLY A 396 3.67 -24.29 -8.95
CA GLY A 396 3.35 -22.92 -8.51
C GLY A 396 2.18 -22.90 -7.53
N PHE A 397 1.59 -21.72 -7.35
CA PHE A 397 0.38 -21.52 -6.54
C PHE A 397 -0.89 -21.97 -7.26
N TYR A 398 -0.91 -23.26 -7.58
CA TYR A 398 -2.04 -24.00 -8.14
C TYR A 398 -2.61 -24.95 -7.09
N TRP A 399 -3.79 -25.53 -7.35
CA TRP A 399 -4.37 -26.53 -6.46
C TRP A 399 -3.40 -27.70 -6.26
N ARG A 400 -3.02 -27.95 -5.01
CA ARG A 400 -2.01 -28.96 -4.61
C ARG A 400 -0.62 -28.73 -5.23
N GLY A 401 -0.33 -27.51 -5.67
CA GLY A 401 0.98 -27.06 -6.12
C GLY A 401 1.33 -27.33 -7.57
N PHE A 402 0.41 -27.88 -8.37
CA PHE A 402 0.66 -28.18 -9.78
C PHE A 402 -0.55 -27.88 -10.66
N ALA A 403 -0.29 -27.38 -11.86
CA ALA A 403 -1.23 -27.37 -12.98
C ALA A 403 -0.65 -28.14 -14.18
N ARG A 404 -1.47 -28.38 -15.20
CA ARG A 404 -1.03 -28.89 -16.51
C ARG A 404 -1.16 -27.78 -17.56
N LYS A 405 -0.09 -27.54 -18.31
CA LYS A 405 0.01 -26.48 -19.32
C LYS A 405 0.15 -27.07 -20.72
N THR A 406 -0.53 -26.47 -21.68
CA THR A 406 -0.28 -26.66 -23.13
C THR A 406 -0.22 -25.31 -23.85
N ALA A 407 0.42 -25.26 -25.00
CA ALA A 407 0.34 -24.15 -25.96
C ALA A 407 0.05 -24.64 -27.39
N THR A 408 -0.25 -25.93 -27.57
CA THR A 408 -0.38 -26.57 -28.87
C THR A 408 -1.86 -26.72 -29.24
N PRO A 409 -2.35 -26.04 -30.28
CA PRO A 409 -3.74 -26.19 -30.72
C PRO A 409 -4.11 -27.66 -30.96
N ALA A 410 -5.36 -28.00 -30.69
CA ALA A 410 -5.92 -29.35 -30.68
C ALA A 410 -5.50 -30.27 -29.52
N ASP A 411 -4.51 -29.90 -28.70
CA ASP A 411 -4.30 -30.56 -27.40
C ASP A 411 -5.58 -30.46 -26.57
N LYS A 412 -5.90 -31.54 -25.86
CA LYS A 412 -7.13 -31.60 -25.07
C LYS A 412 -6.98 -32.38 -23.76
N VAL A 413 -7.84 -32.06 -22.82
CA VAL A 413 -8.08 -32.83 -21.60
C VAL A 413 -9.56 -33.20 -21.52
N VAL A 414 -9.84 -34.46 -21.20
CA VAL A 414 -11.17 -34.97 -20.89
C VAL A 414 -11.22 -35.30 -19.41
N VAL A 415 -12.15 -34.68 -18.68
CA VAL A 415 -12.27 -34.81 -17.24
C VAL A 415 -13.61 -35.45 -16.90
N GLU A 416 -13.57 -36.67 -16.37
CA GLU A 416 -14.75 -37.33 -15.81
C GLU A 416 -14.98 -36.89 -14.37
N TYR A 417 -16.22 -36.64 -14.00
CA TYR A 417 -16.58 -36.38 -12.60
C TYR A 417 -17.99 -36.91 -12.29
N HIS A 418 -18.28 -37.03 -11.00
CA HIS A 418 -19.59 -37.46 -10.51
C HIS A 418 -20.01 -36.54 -9.37
N CYS A 419 -21.12 -35.82 -9.53
CA CYS A 419 -21.67 -34.93 -8.51
C CYS A 419 -23.09 -35.39 -8.13
N GLN A 420 -23.36 -35.50 -6.83
CA GLN A 420 -24.67 -35.95 -6.33
C GLN A 420 -25.71 -34.82 -6.27
N ALA A 421 -25.29 -33.57 -6.49
CA ALA A 421 -26.15 -32.40 -6.49
C ALA A 421 -26.22 -31.78 -7.89
N SER A 422 -27.30 -31.04 -8.16
CA SER A 422 -27.28 -30.10 -9.27
C SER A 422 -26.27 -28.99 -8.96
N HIS A 423 -25.51 -28.55 -9.96
CA HIS A 423 -24.34 -27.72 -9.76
C HIS A 423 -24.03 -26.83 -10.97
N ASP A 424 -23.24 -25.79 -10.73
CA ASP A 424 -22.58 -25.05 -11.79
C ASP A 424 -21.16 -25.61 -12.00
N LEU A 425 -20.68 -25.65 -13.24
CA LEU A 425 -19.37 -26.22 -13.55
C LEU A 425 -18.36 -25.11 -13.81
N TYR A 426 -17.22 -25.17 -13.11
CA TYR A 426 -16.14 -24.20 -13.19
C TYR A 426 -14.82 -24.87 -13.55
N VAL A 427 -14.00 -24.18 -14.35
CA VAL A 427 -12.62 -24.60 -14.66
C VAL A 427 -11.66 -23.64 -13.97
N GLY A 428 -10.77 -24.19 -13.13
CA GLY A 428 -9.61 -23.51 -12.57
C GLY A 428 -8.51 -23.36 -13.61
N ALA A 429 -8.00 -22.14 -13.78
CA ALA A 429 -7.00 -21.77 -14.77
C ALA A 429 -6.14 -20.57 -14.31
N SER A 430 -5.11 -20.26 -15.10
CA SER A 430 -4.31 -19.03 -14.96
C SER A 430 -4.65 -18.07 -16.10
N LEU A 431 -5.18 -16.89 -15.79
CA LEU A 431 -5.50 -15.85 -16.77
C LEU A 431 -4.34 -14.85 -16.90
N TYR A 432 -3.96 -14.51 -18.13
CA TYR A 432 -2.80 -13.65 -18.40
C TYR A 432 -2.75 -13.16 -19.86
N LYS A 433 -1.79 -12.28 -20.17
CA LYS A 433 -1.67 -11.59 -21.47
C LYS A 433 -1.27 -12.48 -22.65
N ASP A 434 -0.83 -13.71 -22.41
CA ASP A 434 -0.34 -14.67 -23.42
C ASP A 434 -1.23 -15.93 -23.55
N ARG A 435 -2.45 -15.88 -23.00
CA ARG A 435 -3.31 -17.05 -22.91
C ARG A 435 -4.15 -17.31 -24.15
N GLY A 436 -4.39 -18.60 -24.42
CA GLY A 436 -5.24 -19.06 -25.53
C GLY A 436 -6.72 -19.13 -25.17
N ILE A 437 -7.48 -19.88 -25.96
CA ILE A 437 -8.90 -20.16 -25.74
C ILE A 437 -9.13 -21.68 -25.72
N PHE A 438 -9.74 -22.19 -24.66
CA PHE A 438 -10.27 -23.56 -24.67
C PHE A 438 -11.68 -23.58 -25.26
N GLU A 439 -11.93 -24.50 -26.19
CA GLU A 439 -13.27 -24.96 -26.54
C GLU A 439 -13.73 -25.96 -25.46
N ALA A 440 -14.83 -25.66 -24.76
CA ALA A 440 -15.38 -26.49 -23.69
C ALA A 440 -16.69 -27.19 -24.13
N ARG A 441 -16.77 -28.52 -23.94
CA ARG A 441 -17.95 -29.35 -24.23
C ARG A 441 -18.26 -30.28 -23.06
N LEU A 442 -19.48 -30.22 -22.54
CA LEU A 442 -19.99 -31.10 -21.48
C LEU A 442 -20.90 -32.16 -22.10
N ASP A 443 -20.58 -33.44 -21.92
CA ASP A 443 -21.39 -34.57 -22.42
C ASP A 443 -21.72 -34.50 -23.92
N GLY A 444 -20.81 -33.94 -24.71
CA GLY A 444 -20.96 -33.78 -26.17
C GLY A 444 -21.88 -32.62 -26.58
N ASP A 445 -22.20 -31.71 -25.67
CA ASP A 445 -23.01 -30.53 -25.98
C ASP A 445 -22.33 -29.53 -26.94
N ALA A 446 -23.03 -28.42 -27.18
CA ALA A 446 -22.50 -27.31 -27.98
C ALA A 446 -21.26 -26.72 -27.32
N ALA A 447 -20.21 -26.55 -28.11
CA ALA A 447 -18.98 -25.91 -27.67
C ALA A 447 -19.20 -24.45 -27.26
N THR A 448 -18.54 -24.05 -26.17
CA THR A 448 -18.41 -22.65 -25.77
C THR A 448 -16.95 -22.31 -25.52
N ASP A 449 -16.59 -21.05 -25.67
CA ASP A 449 -15.22 -20.59 -25.45
C ASP A 449 -14.98 -20.27 -23.97
N LEU A 450 -13.84 -20.74 -23.45
CA LEU A 450 -13.20 -20.26 -22.24
C LEU A 450 -11.94 -19.50 -22.64
N ASP A 451 -12.05 -18.18 -22.72
CA ASP A 451 -10.92 -17.29 -23.01
C ASP A 451 -10.04 -17.13 -21.77
N GLY A 452 -8.76 -17.48 -21.89
CA GLY A 452 -7.78 -17.32 -20.83
C GLY A 452 -7.18 -15.93 -20.78
N TYR A 453 -7.44 -15.06 -21.77
CA TYR A 453 -6.81 -13.75 -21.86
C TYR A 453 -7.23 -12.81 -20.74
N LEU A 454 -6.23 -12.18 -20.11
CA LEU A 454 -6.43 -11.07 -19.19
C LEU A 454 -5.17 -10.19 -19.18
N ASN A 455 -5.33 -8.90 -19.45
CA ASN A 455 -4.22 -7.95 -19.38
C ASN A 455 -3.92 -7.53 -17.93
N ASP A 456 -3.34 -8.45 -17.16
CA ASP A 456 -2.95 -8.25 -15.76
C ASP A 456 -1.51 -8.69 -15.55
N GLU A 457 -0.85 -8.17 -14.52
CA GLU A 457 0.49 -8.56 -14.09
C GLU A 457 0.58 -8.52 -12.57
N PRO A 458 0.90 -9.65 -11.90
CA PRO A 458 1.16 -10.98 -12.46
C PRO A 458 -0.10 -11.71 -12.95
N ALA A 459 0.06 -12.94 -13.45
CA ALA A 459 -1.04 -13.80 -13.87
C ALA A 459 -2.03 -14.09 -12.73
N VAL A 460 -3.32 -14.18 -13.06
CA VAL A 460 -4.41 -14.36 -12.10
C VAL A 460 -4.85 -15.83 -12.08
N VAL A 461 -4.51 -16.54 -11.01
CA VAL A 461 -4.96 -17.92 -10.78
C VAL A 461 -6.37 -17.89 -10.18
N THR A 462 -7.36 -18.33 -10.94
CA THR A 462 -8.79 -18.22 -10.61
C THR A 462 -9.60 -19.32 -11.31
N ARG A 463 -10.92 -19.25 -11.28
CA ARG A 463 -11.84 -20.16 -11.97
C ARG A 463 -12.84 -19.40 -12.83
N ARG A 464 -13.36 -20.03 -13.88
CA ARG A 464 -14.44 -19.47 -14.72
C ARG A 464 -15.55 -20.48 -14.89
N LYS A 465 -16.79 -20.00 -14.83
CA LYS A 465 -17.98 -20.82 -15.05
C LYS A 465 -18.02 -21.22 -16.53
N VAL A 466 -18.12 -22.51 -16.80
CA VAL A 466 -18.26 -23.06 -18.16
C VAL A 466 -19.66 -23.61 -18.40
N ARG A 467 -20.37 -24.09 -17.37
CA ARG A 467 -21.78 -24.52 -17.47
C ARG A 467 -22.56 -24.12 -16.22
N SER A 468 -23.87 -24.00 -16.35
CA SER A 468 -24.78 -23.70 -15.24
C SER A 468 -25.88 -24.76 -15.13
N ALA A 469 -26.40 -24.98 -13.92
CA ALA A 469 -27.53 -25.86 -13.65
C ALA A 469 -27.38 -27.28 -14.24
N VAL A 470 -26.17 -27.84 -14.18
CA VAL A 470 -25.89 -29.22 -14.57
C VAL A 470 -26.64 -30.16 -13.62
N ALA A 471 -27.22 -31.23 -14.15
CA ALA A 471 -27.95 -32.22 -13.35
C ALA A 471 -27.00 -32.97 -12.39
N ALA A 472 -27.55 -33.61 -11.36
CA ALA A 472 -26.78 -34.57 -10.58
C ALA A 472 -26.49 -35.82 -11.43
N GLY A 473 -25.29 -36.37 -11.31
CA GLY A 473 -24.89 -37.58 -12.02
C GLY A 473 -23.44 -37.59 -12.44
N LYS A 474 -23.14 -38.51 -13.38
CA LYS A 474 -21.82 -38.67 -14.00
C LYS A 474 -21.78 -37.82 -15.27
N HIS A 475 -20.70 -37.07 -15.43
CA HIS A 475 -20.50 -36.18 -16.55
C HIS A 475 -19.05 -36.22 -17.06
N SER A 476 -18.84 -35.74 -18.27
CA SER A 476 -17.52 -35.63 -18.91
C SER A 476 -17.35 -34.27 -19.58
N LEU A 477 -16.34 -33.51 -19.14
CA LEU A 477 -15.96 -32.24 -19.75
C LEU A 477 -14.74 -32.43 -20.66
N GLU A 478 -14.87 -32.13 -21.95
CA GLU A 478 -13.74 -31.97 -22.87
C GLU A 478 -13.34 -30.49 -22.95
N LEU A 479 -12.06 -30.20 -22.70
CA LEU A 479 -11.43 -28.91 -22.98
C LEU A 479 -10.39 -29.11 -24.07
N LYS A 480 -10.52 -28.41 -25.20
CA LYS A 480 -9.61 -28.50 -26.35
C LYS A 480 -9.06 -27.13 -26.72
N LEU A 481 -7.74 -26.98 -26.83
CA LEU A 481 -7.12 -25.71 -27.20
C LEU A 481 -7.46 -25.34 -28.66
N LYS A 482 -8.03 -24.16 -28.87
CA LYS A 482 -8.33 -23.66 -30.22
C LYS A 482 -7.06 -23.17 -30.93
N ALA A 483 -7.08 -23.22 -32.26
CA ALA A 483 -6.10 -22.53 -33.08
C ALA A 483 -6.32 -21.00 -33.12
N ALA A 484 -7.50 -20.54 -32.68
CA ALA A 484 -7.81 -19.13 -32.46
C ALA A 484 -7.53 -18.72 -31.01
N LYS A 485 -7.17 -17.46 -30.81
CA LYS A 485 -6.96 -16.83 -29.50
C LYS A 485 -7.56 -15.42 -29.49
N ASN A 486 -7.64 -14.80 -28.31
CA ASN A 486 -7.97 -13.39 -28.21
C ASN A 486 -7.00 -12.55 -29.06
N ALA A 487 -7.51 -11.56 -29.80
CA ALA A 487 -6.70 -10.73 -30.69
C ALA A 487 -5.58 -9.97 -29.95
N ALA A 488 -5.81 -9.61 -28.69
CA ALA A 488 -4.83 -8.92 -27.85
C ALA A 488 -3.88 -9.88 -27.10
N SER A 489 -4.09 -11.20 -27.19
CA SER A 489 -3.22 -12.17 -26.55
C SER A 489 -1.91 -12.33 -27.31
N SER A 490 -0.78 -12.37 -26.59
CA SER A 490 0.54 -12.60 -27.17
C SER A 490 0.85 -14.08 -27.44
N GLY A 491 0.07 -15.03 -26.93
CA GLY A 491 0.39 -16.47 -26.98
C GLY A 491 -0.82 -17.40 -26.98
N PHE A 492 -0.55 -18.70 -26.89
CA PHE A 492 -1.57 -19.77 -26.85
C PHE A 492 -1.52 -20.57 -25.54
N ASN A 493 -0.76 -20.09 -24.54
CA ASN A 493 -0.59 -20.83 -23.29
C ASN A 493 -1.95 -21.03 -22.61
N MET A 494 -2.25 -22.24 -22.17
CA MET A 494 -3.42 -22.52 -21.35
C MET A 494 -3.07 -23.50 -20.25
N TYR A 495 -3.67 -23.25 -19.08
CA TYR A 495 -3.45 -24.02 -17.86
C TYR A 495 -4.76 -24.66 -17.44
N PHE A 496 -4.72 -25.96 -17.19
CA PHE A 496 -5.75 -26.68 -16.46
C PHE A 496 -5.23 -26.94 -15.05
N ASP A 497 -5.82 -26.27 -14.07
CA ASP A 497 -5.52 -26.46 -12.65
C ASP A 497 -6.47 -27.52 -12.05
N TYR A 498 -7.78 -27.29 -12.17
CA TYR A 498 -8.81 -28.24 -11.75
C TYR A 498 -10.13 -28.02 -12.48
N LEU A 499 -10.98 -29.04 -12.46
CA LEU A 499 -12.42 -28.94 -12.70
C LEU A 499 -13.15 -28.90 -11.36
N GLU A 500 -14.17 -28.06 -11.23
CA GLU A 500 -15.00 -28.00 -10.03
C GLU A 500 -16.50 -27.94 -10.36
N ALA A 501 -17.21 -28.98 -9.93
CA ALA A 501 -18.68 -29.03 -9.89
C ALA A 501 -19.14 -28.38 -8.58
N VAL A 502 -19.69 -27.19 -8.66
CA VAL A 502 -20.03 -26.33 -7.52
C VAL A 502 -21.50 -26.46 -7.15
N ALA A 503 -21.75 -27.11 -6.01
CA ALA A 503 -23.00 -26.94 -5.26
C ALA A 503 -22.87 -25.66 -4.42
N ALA A 504 -23.37 -24.55 -4.97
CA ALA A 504 -23.16 -23.22 -4.39
C ALA A 504 -23.71 -23.12 -2.95
N GLY A 505 -22.90 -22.59 -2.04
CA GLY A 505 -23.27 -22.43 -0.63
C GLY A 505 -22.63 -21.20 0.01
N ASP A 506 -22.93 -21.02 1.29
CA ASP A 506 -22.27 -20.02 2.14
C ASP A 506 -20.93 -20.55 2.66
N ALA A 507 -20.07 -19.65 3.18
CA ALA A 507 -18.76 -20.04 3.68
C ALA A 507 -18.91 -21.02 4.85
N PRO A 508 -18.37 -22.25 4.76
CA PRO A 508 -18.61 -23.28 5.76
C PRO A 508 -17.88 -22.98 7.08
N ASP A 509 -18.33 -23.60 8.17
CA ASP A 509 -17.53 -23.68 9.39
C ASP A 509 -16.26 -24.52 9.18
N ALA A 510 -15.34 -24.40 10.13
CA ALA A 510 -14.19 -25.28 10.19
C ALA A 510 -14.65 -26.75 10.27
N PRO A 511 -14.12 -27.64 9.42
CA PRO A 511 -14.51 -29.05 9.43
C PRO A 511 -14.02 -29.79 10.69
N ALA A 512 -13.01 -29.26 11.36
CA ALA A 512 -12.51 -29.71 12.65
C ALA A 512 -11.83 -28.52 13.36
N VAL A 513 -11.69 -28.57 14.69
CA VAL A 513 -10.99 -27.54 15.48
C VAL A 513 -9.79 -28.18 16.17
N TYR A 514 -8.64 -27.53 16.05
CA TYR A 514 -7.37 -27.95 16.62
C TYR A 514 -6.84 -26.84 17.52
N THR A 515 -6.59 -27.13 18.80
CA THR A 515 -6.05 -26.17 19.78
C THR A 515 -4.54 -26.33 20.01
N ASP A 516 -3.93 -27.34 19.40
CA ASP A 516 -2.51 -27.67 19.45
C ASP A 516 -1.84 -27.63 18.06
N ARG A 517 -2.58 -27.18 17.04
CA ARG A 517 -2.13 -26.98 15.66
C ARG A 517 -2.42 -25.55 15.23
N SER A 518 -1.42 -24.88 14.69
CA SER A 518 -1.55 -23.53 14.13
C SER A 518 -0.83 -23.41 12.79
N ALA A 519 -1.00 -22.29 12.10
CA ALA A 519 -0.19 -21.91 10.97
C ALA A 519 0.64 -20.69 11.34
N ALA A 520 1.85 -20.59 10.78
CA ALA A 520 2.63 -19.38 10.83
C ALA A 520 2.04 -18.35 9.86
N THR A 521 1.87 -17.13 10.33
CA THR A 521 1.53 -15.97 9.51
C THR A 521 2.77 -15.11 9.39
N ASP A 522 2.99 -14.55 8.21
CA ASP A 522 4.10 -13.64 7.95
C ASP A 522 3.51 -12.30 7.50
N TYR A 523 3.78 -11.24 8.27
CA TYR A 523 3.31 -9.89 7.99
C TYR A 523 3.72 -9.45 6.59
N ASP A 524 4.89 -9.86 6.07
CA ASP A 524 5.37 -9.42 4.76
C ASP A 524 4.70 -10.12 3.57
N THR A 525 3.85 -11.12 3.82
CA THR A 525 3.09 -11.81 2.77
C THR A 525 1.78 -11.12 2.46
N ASP A 526 1.35 -11.25 1.20
CA ASP A 526 0.05 -10.77 0.73
C ASP A 526 -1.13 -11.28 1.58
N HIS A 527 -1.03 -12.45 2.22
CA HIS A 527 -2.10 -12.99 3.06
C HIS A 527 -2.15 -12.41 4.49
N SER A 528 -1.23 -11.51 4.84
CA SER A 528 -1.22 -10.78 6.11
C SER A 528 -1.35 -9.27 5.91
N TYR A 529 -0.28 -8.53 5.58
CA TYR A 529 -0.34 -7.04 5.61
C TYR A 529 -1.38 -6.43 4.66
N LYS A 530 -1.71 -7.12 3.56
CA LYS A 530 -2.76 -6.63 2.64
C LYS A 530 -4.17 -6.85 3.17
N LEU A 531 -4.37 -7.79 4.09
CA LEU A 531 -5.70 -8.10 4.62
C LEU A 531 -5.95 -7.32 5.91
N ALA A 532 -7.22 -6.97 6.14
CA ALA A 532 -7.64 -6.54 7.47
C ALA A 532 -7.39 -7.67 8.49
N PRO A 533 -6.92 -7.38 9.71
CA PRO A 533 -6.77 -8.39 10.74
C PRO A 533 -8.05 -9.17 11.03
N ALA A 534 -9.21 -8.50 10.98
CA ALA A 534 -10.52 -9.14 11.12
C ALA A 534 -10.80 -10.19 10.02
N ARG A 535 -10.32 -9.98 8.79
CA ARG A 535 -10.43 -10.96 7.69
C ARG A 535 -9.47 -12.12 7.91
N LEU A 536 -8.21 -11.85 8.28
CA LEU A 536 -7.22 -12.89 8.57
C LEU A 536 -7.69 -13.80 9.71
N ALA A 537 -8.08 -13.22 10.85
CA ALA A 537 -8.57 -13.97 12.00
C ALA A 537 -9.84 -14.78 11.69
N TRP A 538 -10.74 -14.24 10.87
CA TRP A 538 -11.89 -14.98 10.37
C TRP A 538 -11.48 -16.18 9.50
N GLN A 539 -10.54 -16.03 8.57
CA GLN A 539 -10.10 -17.16 7.76
C GLN A 539 -9.40 -18.23 8.60
N ILE A 540 -8.58 -17.85 9.58
CA ILE A 540 -7.98 -18.79 10.55
C ILE A 540 -9.09 -19.54 11.30
N GLU A 541 -10.15 -18.85 11.71
CA GLU A 541 -11.32 -19.47 12.35
C GLU A 541 -11.99 -20.51 11.46
N ARG A 542 -12.12 -20.21 10.15
CA ARG A 542 -12.68 -21.12 9.12
C ARG A 542 -11.77 -22.31 8.81
N SER A 543 -10.47 -22.20 9.08
CA SER A 543 -9.54 -23.33 8.97
C SER A 543 -9.66 -24.32 10.13
N GLY A 544 -9.94 -23.80 11.34
CA GLY A 544 -9.93 -24.57 12.58
C GLY A 544 -8.57 -24.70 13.26
N LEU A 545 -7.49 -24.15 12.69
CA LEU A 545 -6.13 -24.15 13.25
C LEU A 545 -5.98 -23.07 14.33
N ARG A 546 -6.47 -23.34 15.54
CA ARG A 546 -6.59 -22.39 16.66
C ARG A 546 -5.54 -22.59 17.76
N GLY A 547 -4.46 -23.30 17.46
CA GLY A 547 -3.28 -23.32 18.33
C GLY A 547 -2.62 -21.95 18.40
N ASP A 548 -1.52 -21.87 19.16
CA ASP A 548 -0.74 -20.64 19.31
C ASP A 548 -0.28 -20.10 17.94
N ILE A 549 -0.83 -18.95 17.52
CA ILE A 549 -0.57 -18.38 16.19
C ILE A 549 0.84 -17.81 16.17
N ASN A 550 1.73 -18.41 15.39
CA ASN A 550 3.07 -17.85 15.20
C ASN A 550 2.97 -16.72 14.18
N HIS A 551 3.24 -15.49 14.59
CA HIS A 551 3.18 -14.31 13.73
C HIS A 551 4.59 -13.74 13.53
N TYR A 552 5.16 -13.97 12.36
CA TYR A 552 6.43 -13.40 11.94
C TYR A 552 6.20 -11.99 11.40
N LEU A 553 6.94 -11.01 11.91
CA LEU A 553 6.81 -9.61 11.49
C LEU A 553 7.50 -9.32 10.16
N GLY A 554 8.35 -10.24 9.69
CA GLY A 554 9.06 -10.09 8.44
C GLY A 554 10.31 -9.22 8.52
N VAL A 555 10.92 -8.99 7.35
CA VAL A 555 12.19 -8.27 7.13
C VAL A 555 12.01 -6.94 6.37
N PHE A 556 10.82 -6.70 5.79
CA PHE A 556 10.56 -5.62 4.84
C PHE A 556 9.80 -4.44 5.48
N TRP A 557 8.54 -4.65 5.86
CA TRP A 557 7.55 -3.56 5.88
C TRP A 557 7.25 -2.95 7.25
N TRP A 558 7.69 -3.55 8.35
CA TRP A 558 7.26 -3.13 9.69
C TRP A 558 8.03 -1.93 10.24
N ASN A 559 9.26 -1.69 9.77
CA ASN A 559 10.17 -0.69 10.34
C ASN A 559 9.96 0.71 9.73
N GLN A 560 10.39 1.74 10.47
CA GLN A 560 10.50 3.10 9.94
C GLN A 560 11.69 3.21 8.99
N ARG A 561 11.52 3.97 7.90
CA ARG A 561 12.51 4.16 6.85
C ARG A 561 12.95 5.62 6.74
N LYS A 562 14.12 5.86 6.15
CA LYS A 562 14.58 7.17 5.70
C LYS A 562 15.40 7.03 4.43
N ARG A 563 15.49 8.10 3.65
CA ARG A 563 16.32 8.13 2.44
C ARG A 563 17.77 8.39 2.81
N ALA A 564 18.66 7.51 2.40
CA ALA A 564 20.10 7.70 2.42
C ALA A 564 20.62 8.03 1.02
N GLY A 565 21.31 9.16 0.89
CA GLY A 565 21.76 9.69 -0.39
C GLY A 565 20.59 10.18 -1.25
N GLY A 566 20.77 10.07 -2.58
CA GLY A 566 19.83 10.60 -3.55
C GLY A 566 19.98 12.10 -3.81
N THR A 567 19.41 12.56 -4.92
CA THR A 567 19.44 13.95 -5.38
C THR A 567 18.11 14.30 -6.01
N PHE A 568 17.51 15.41 -5.58
CA PHE A 568 16.30 15.96 -6.19
C PHE A 568 16.72 16.88 -7.33
N PRO A 569 16.17 16.71 -8.55
CA PRO A 569 16.44 17.64 -9.64
C PRO A 569 16.01 19.05 -9.25
N ALA A 570 16.92 20.00 -9.42
CA ALA A 570 16.71 21.39 -9.13
C ALA A 570 17.45 22.26 -10.13
N MET A 571 16.90 23.44 -10.37
CA MET A 571 17.53 24.45 -11.21
C MET A 571 17.34 25.84 -10.63
N GLU A 572 18.27 26.73 -10.98
CA GLU A 572 18.20 28.14 -10.64
C GLU A 572 17.94 28.95 -11.90
N VAL A 573 16.96 29.86 -11.83
CA VAL A 573 16.65 30.84 -12.87
C VAL A 573 17.01 32.21 -12.30
N THR A 574 18.03 32.83 -12.87
CA THR A 574 18.50 34.16 -12.45
C THR A 574 17.92 35.22 -13.37
N PHE A 575 17.25 36.20 -12.77
CA PHE A 575 16.83 37.42 -13.42
C PHE A 575 17.90 38.49 -13.12
N ALA A 576 18.40 39.17 -14.17
CA ALA A 576 19.40 40.24 -14.04
C ALA A 576 19.23 41.34 -15.10
N GLY A 577 19.83 42.51 -14.90
CA GLY A 577 19.75 43.64 -15.83
C GLY A 577 18.76 44.72 -15.41
N VAL A 578 18.10 45.33 -16.40
CA VAL A 578 17.10 46.40 -16.17
C VAL A 578 15.84 46.05 -16.93
N TRP A 579 14.74 45.87 -16.20
CA TRP A 579 13.44 45.56 -16.75
C TRP A 579 12.56 46.82 -16.83
N ALA A 580 12.15 47.18 -18.03
CA ALA A 580 11.30 48.33 -18.28
C ALA A 580 9.82 47.95 -18.19
N SER A 581 8.97 48.95 -17.89
CA SER A 581 7.51 48.76 -17.94
C SER A 581 7.08 48.30 -19.34
N GLY A 582 6.30 47.21 -19.41
CA GLY A 582 5.88 46.61 -20.68
C GLY A 582 6.77 45.45 -21.16
N ASP A 583 7.92 45.24 -20.51
CA ASP A 583 8.67 43.99 -20.67
C ASP A 583 7.87 42.80 -20.13
N SER A 584 8.25 41.60 -20.55
CA SER A 584 7.65 40.35 -20.14
C SER A 584 8.65 39.20 -20.20
N VAL A 585 8.42 38.23 -19.35
CA VAL A 585 9.19 36.99 -19.26
C VAL A 585 8.25 35.81 -19.04
N PHE A 586 8.55 34.69 -19.68
CA PHE A 586 7.79 33.46 -19.62
C PHE A 586 8.70 32.27 -19.32
N LEU A 587 8.25 31.39 -18.43
CA LEU A 587 8.89 30.12 -18.10
C LEU A 587 7.97 28.99 -18.55
N THR A 588 8.52 27.97 -19.21
CA THR A 588 7.79 26.75 -19.59
C THR A 588 8.38 25.57 -18.85
N ILE A 589 7.57 24.89 -18.04
CA ILE A 589 7.95 23.74 -17.23
C ILE A 589 7.04 22.56 -17.61
N GLY A 590 7.62 21.47 -18.11
CA GLY A 590 6.85 20.27 -18.47
C GLY A 590 5.73 20.54 -19.49
N GLY A 591 5.90 21.54 -20.36
CA GLY A 591 4.91 21.96 -21.35
C GLY A 591 3.90 23.02 -20.88
N ILE A 592 3.91 23.42 -19.61
CA ILE A 592 3.04 24.48 -19.08
C ILE A 592 3.82 25.80 -19.04
N THR A 593 3.31 26.82 -19.75
CA THR A 593 3.91 28.17 -19.77
C THR A 593 3.24 29.09 -18.74
N ILE A 594 4.05 29.70 -17.88
CA ILE A 594 3.66 30.75 -16.94
C ILE A 594 4.42 32.04 -17.28
N GLY A 595 3.84 33.21 -16.99
CA GLY A 595 4.43 34.48 -17.44
C GLY A 595 4.19 35.65 -16.51
N LYS A 596 5.07 36.65 -16.64
CA LYS A 596 5.08 37.90 -15.89
C LYS A 596 5.28 39.08 -16.84
N SER A 597 4.33 40.02 -16.84
CA SER A 597 4.51 41.36 -17.42
C SER A 597 5.09 42.32 -16.38
N VAL A 598 6.11 43.09 -16.72
CA VAL A 598 6.84 43.99 -15.81
C VAL A 598 6.08 45.31 -15.64
N PHE A 599 5.83 45.65 -14.38
CA PHE A 599 5.21 46.88 -13.92
C PHE A 599 6.28 47.91 -13.53
N PRO A 600 5.97 49.23 -13.55
CA PRO A 600 6.91 50.24 -13.06
C PRO A 600 7.42 49.93 -11.64
N GLN A 601 8.74 50.08 -11.42
CA GLN A 601 9.44 49.86 -10.13
C GLN A 601 9.60 48.40 -9.70
N GLU A 602 9.25 47.43 -10.54
CA GLU A 602 9.68 46.05 -10.33
C GLU A 602 11.17 45.88 -10.63
N ASP A 603 11.82 45.07 -9.82
CA ASP A 603 13.20 44.63 -9.97
C ASP A 603 13.26 43.11 -10.13
N GLU A 604 14.48 42.59 -10.32
CA GLU A 604 14.77 41.16 -10.42
C GLU A 604 14.15 40.33 -9.29
N SER A 605 14.20 40.87 -8.05
CA SER A 605 13.72 40.17 -6.86
C SER A 605 12.20 40.03 -6.89
N SER A 606 11.48 41.07 -7.31
CA SER A 606 10.03 41.03 -7.46
C SER A 606 9.57 40.09 -8.57
N ILE A 607 10.34 39.98 -9.68
CA ILE A 607 10.09 39.03 -10.77
C ILE A 607 10.29 37.59 -10.30
N ALA A 608 11.40 37.30 -9.61
CA ALA A 608 11.64 35.98 -9.04
C ALA A 608 10.54 35.59 -8.04
N ALA A 609 10.16 36.52 -7.15
CA ALA A 609 9.08 36.32 -6.19
C ALA A 609 7.75 36.00 -6.88
N HIS A 610 7.39 36.69 -7.98
CA HIS A 610 6.19 36.40 -8.76
C HIS A 610 6.14 34.94 -9.22
N PHE A 611 7.20 34.44 -9.88
CA PHE A 611 7.23 33.07 -10.36
C PHE A 611 7.18 32.06 -9.22
N ARG A 612 7.80 32.38 -8.08
CA ARG A 612 7.73 31.55 -6.88
C ARG A 612 6.30 31.42 -6.35
N ARG A 613 5.49 32.50 -6.35
CA ARG A 613 4.05 32.43 -5.99
C ARG A 613 3.29 31.55 -6.99
N PHE A 614 3.46 31.82 -8.28
CA PHE A 614 2.75 31.12 -9.36
C PHE A 614 3.08 29.62 -9.37
N ILE A 615 4.36 29.24 -9.24
CA ILE A 615 4.77 27.84 -9.24
C ILE A 615 4.17 27.07 -8.06
N ASN A 616 4.27 27.61 -6.84
CA ASN A 616 3.84 26.92 -5.63
C ASN A 616 2.32 26.75 -5.52
N GLU A 617 1.58 27.60 -6.22
CA GLU A 617 0.14 27.49 -6.36
C GLU A 617 -0.25 26.49 -7.46
N THR A 618 0.39 26.51 -8.62
CA THR A 618 -0.10 25.78 -9.80
C THR A 618 0.44 24.35 -9.91
N PHE A 619 1.72 24.14 -9.62
CA PHE A 619 2.39 22.88 -9.97
C PHE A 619 2.34 21.84 -8.84
N VAL A 620 2.00 20.61 -9.22
CA VAL A 620 2.03 19.43 -8.33
C VAL A 620 3.32 18.62 -8.42
N GLY A 621 4.15 18.86 -9.46
CA GLY A 621 5.41 18.16 -9.69
C GLY A 621 6.67 18.90 -9.23
N VAL A 622 6.60 20.23 -9.11
CA VAL A 622 7.71 21.10 -8.65
C VAL A 622 7.24 22.06 -7.56
N TRP A 623 8.19 22.61 -6.82
CA TRP A 623 7.99 23.75 -5.93
C TRP A 623 9.16 24.73 -6.12
N ALA A 624 9.02 25.96 -5.62
CA ALA A 624 10.04 26.99 -5.78
C ALA A 624 10.27 27.82 -4.52
N SER A 625 11.49 28.35 -4.42
CA SER A 625 11.91 29.38 -3.47
C SER A 625 12.67 30.48 -4.21
N GLU A 626 12.78 31.67 -3.62
CA GLU A 626 13.46 32.80 -4.21
C GLU A 626 14.43 33.49 -3.23
N SER A 627 15.52 34.04 -3.77
CA SER A 627 16.42 34.94 -3.04
C SER A 627 17.12 35.87 -4.01
N ALA A 628 17.04 37.18 -3.78
CA ALA A 628 17.79 38.22 -4.50
C ALA A 628 17.79 38.10 -6.04
N GLY A 629 16.61 37.91 -6.65
CA GLY A 629 16.47 37.77 -8.11
C GLY A 629 16.78 36.38 -8.67
N ILE A 630 17.07 35.41 -7.81
CA ILE A 630 17.24 34.00 -8.18
C ILE A 630 16.01 33.22 -7.75
N LEU A 631 15.41 32.48 -8.68
CA LEU A 631 14.33 31.53 -8.46
C LEU A 631 14.92 30.11 -8.49
N THR A 632 14.88 29.41 -7.37
CA THR A 632 15.25 27.99 -7.29
C THR A 632 14.00 27.15 -7.44
N ILE A 633 13.92 26.34 -8.50
CA ILE A 633 12.83 25.39 -8.78
C ILE A 633 13.35 23.99 -8.45
N THR A 634 12.57 23.21 -7.70
CA THR A 634 12.94 21.86 -7.26
C THR A 634 11.82 20.88 -7.54
N CYS A 635 12.15 19.74 -8.13
CA CYS A 635 11.22 18.62 -8.28
C CYS A 635 10.79 18.11 -6.91
N ARG A 636 9.51 17.74 -6.77
CA ARG A 636 8.96 17.26 -5.51
C ARG A 636 9.37 15.82 -5.19
N SER A 637 9.80 15.05 -6.19
CA SER A 637 10.32 13.70 -6.06
C SER A 637 11.60 13.57 -6.89
N PRO A 638 12.61 12.79 -6.47
CA PRO A 638 13.84 12.62 -7.25
C PRO A 638 13.62 11.84 -8.55
N LEU A 639 12.48 11.17 -8.70
CA LEU A 639 12.11 10.43 -9.93
C LEU A 639 11.30 11.27 -10.92
N TYR A 640 10.89 12.47 -10.52
CA TYR A 640 10.21 13.37 -11.44
C TYR A 640 11.21 14.02 -12.39
N SER A 641 10.75 14.26 -13.62
CA SER A 641 11.57 14.79 -14.70
C SER A 641 10.72 15.74 -15.54
N PHE A 642 11.19 16.99 -15.70
CA PHE A 642 10.47 18.00 -16.47
C PHE A 642 11.42 18.77 -17.37
N THR A 643 10.97 19.04 -18.60
CA THR A 643 11.69 19.96 -19.49
C THR A 643 11.53 21.40 -19.02
N PHE A 644 12.53 22.24 -19.28
CA PHE A 644 12.50 23.68 -18.97
C PHE A 644 12.92 24.52 -20.18
N SER A 645 12.23 25.62 -20.40
CA SER A 645 12.66 26.70 -21.31
C SER A 645 12.14 28.05 -20.84
N HIS A 646 12.73 29.14 -21.33
CA HIS A 646 12.27 30.50 -21.04
C HIS A 646 12.26 31.36 -22.31
N THR A 647 11.41 32.39 -22.32
CA THR A 647 11.42 33.44 -23.34
C THR A 647 11.19 34.81 -22.69
N LYS A 648 11.66 35.89 -23.33
CA LYS A 648 11.44 37.28 -22.89
C LYS A 648 11.35 38.21 -24.09
N ASN A 649 10.70 39.36 -23.92
CA ASN A 649 10.75 40.46 -24.90
C ASN A 649 11.64 41.65 -24.46
N SER A 650 12.16 41.62 -23.22
CA SER A 650 12.98 42.72 -22.68
C SER A 650 14.29 42.89 -23.45
N ALA A 651 14.65 44.14 -23.73
CA ALA A 651 15.96 44.49 -24.30
C ALA A 651 17.07 44.59 -23.23
N GLY A 652 16.74 45.02 -22.00
CA GLY A 652 17.70 45.27 -20.92
C GLY A 652 17.77 44.20 -19.83
N GLY A 653 16.67 43.49 -19.59
CA GLY A 653 16.59 42.36 -18.67
C GLY A 653 17.13 41.08 -19.29
N THR A 654 17.68 40.19 -18.49
CA THR A 654 18.27 38.91 -18.88
C THR A 654 17.73 37.79 -18.00
N VAL A 655 17.64 36.59 -18.58
CA VAL A 655 17.24 35.37 -17.88
C VAL A 655 18.32 34.34 -18.18
N SER A 656 18.92 33.77 -17.15
CA SER A 656 19.83 32.64 -17.28
C SER A 656 19.36 31.50 -16.40
N ALA A 657 19.64 30.26 -16.83
CA ALA A 657 19.25 29.06 -16.12
C ALA A 657 20.47 28.15 -15.92
N SER A 658 20.63 27.61 -14.72
CA SER A 658 21.66 26.63 -14.36
C SER A 658 21.04 25.44 -13.62
N GLY A 659 21.65 24.26 -13.72
CA GLY A 659 21.07 23.02 -13.20
C GLY A 659 20.06 22.38 -14.15
N SER A 660 19.26 21.44 -13.65
CA SER A 660 18.29 20.68 -14.44
C SER A 660 17.13 20.16 -13.57
N LEU A 661 15.93 20.12 -14.14
CA LEU A 661 14.76 19.45 -13.55
C LEU A 661 14.67 17.97 -13.97
N GLU A 662 15.76 17.41 -14.49
CA GLU A 662 15.88 16.02 -14.93
C GLU A 662 17.07 15.33 -14.24
N GLY A 663 17.13 14.00 -14.31
CA GLY A 663 18.31 13.23 -13.91
C GLY A 663 18.50 13.05 -12.40
N GLY A 664 17.41 13.02 -11.63
CA GLY A 664 17.45 12.79 -10.20
C GLY A 664 17.80 11.35 -9.83
N VAL A 665 18.25 11.16 -8.59
CA VAL A 665 18.63 9.86 -8.04
C VAL A 665 17.83 9.62 -6.77
N GLU A 666 17.13 8.50 -6.67
CA GLU A 666 16.27 8.21 -5.53
C GLU A 666 17.05 8.00 -4.22
N GLY A 667 18.27 7.46 -4.29
CA GLY A 667 18.96 6.98 -3.09
C GLY A 667 18.39 5.64 -2.59
N THR A 668 18.79 5.24 -1.39
CA THR A 668 18.37 3.98 -0.76
C THR A 668 17.45 4.25 0.42
N TRP A 669 16.37 3.49 0.55
CA TRP A 669 15.47 3.57 1.70
C TRP A 669 15.93 2.63 2.82
N GLU A 670 16.86 3.12 3.65
CA GLU A 670 17.36 2.37 4.79
C GLU A 670 16.47 2.50 6.02
N ILE A 671 16.63 1.58 6.98
CA ILE A 671 15.95 1.65 8.27
C ILE A 671 16.38 2.91 9.02
N ASP A 672 15.42 3.66 9.58
CA ASP A 672 15.74 4.76 10.48
C ASP A 672 15.92 4.27 11.92
N ALA A 673 17.16 3.94 12.28
CA ALA A 673 17.52 3.48 13.63
C ALA A 673 17.24 4.52 14.74
N ALA A 674 17.11 5.81 14.38
CA ALA A 674 16.84 6.90 15.31
C ALA A 674 15.34 7.14 15.53
N ALA A 675 14.47 6.58 14.68
CA ALA A 675 13.04 6.75 14.79
C ALA A 675 12.50 6.20 16.13
N ALA A 676 11.49 6.88 16.66
CA ALA A 676 10.74 6.47 17.84
C ALA A 676 9.27 6.85 17.61
N PRO A 677 8.34 5.87 17.58
CA PRO A 677 8.54 4.42 17.64
C PRO A 677 9.31 3.84 16.43
N VAL A 678 9.91 2.66 16.58
CA VAL A 678 10.67 1.97 15.50
C VAL A 678 9.77 1.14 14.57
N ILE A 679 8.67 0.60 15.08
CA ILE A 679 7.61 -0.01 14.26
C ILE A 679 6.81 1.14 13.64
N ASN A 680 6.61 1.14 12.33
CA ASN A 680 5.92 2.22 11.63
C ASN A 680 4.41 2.23 11.84
N ARG A 681 3.75 3.33 11.45
CA ARG A 681 2.33 3.55 11.76
C ARG A 681 1.41 2.44 11.26
N ALA A 682 1.59 2.03 10.01
CA ALA A 682 0.80 0.98 9.39
C ALA A 682 0.91 -0.34 10.17
N ALA A 683 2.14 -0.78 10.45
CA ALA A 683 2.37 -2.01 11.19
C ALA A 683 1.83 -1.90 12.62
N ARG A 684 2.03 -0.80 13.33
CA ARG A 684 1.46 -0.62 14.69
C ARG A 684 -0.07 -0.74 14.69
N ASP A 685 -0.75 -0.02 13.80
CA ASP A 685 -2.22 -0.02 13.75
C ASP A 685 -2.76 -1.42 13.35
N TRP A 686 -2.11 -2.09 12.38
CA TRP A 686 -2.48 -3.44 11.98
C TRP A 686 -2.29 -4.46 13.12
N HIS A 687 -1.13 -4.45 13.80
CA HIS A 687 -0.83 -5.39 14.86
C HIS A 687 -1.70 -5.18 16.10
N ASN A 688 -2.00 -3.92 16.45
CA ASN A 688 -2.92 -3.60 17.53
C ASN A 688 -4.32 -4.21 17.27
N ASP A 689 -4.86 -4.06 16.06
CA ASP A 689 -6.13 -4.71 15.69
C ASP A 689 -5.98 -6.23 15.63
N PHE A 690 -4.90 -6.78 15.05
CA PHE A 690 -4.66 -8.22 15.01
C PHE A 690 -4.67 -8.87 16.39
N PHE A 691 -3.89 -8.34 17.34
CA PHE A 691 -3.87 -8.88 18.70
C PHE A 691 -5.22 -8.71 19.41
N ALA A 692 -5.96 -7.63 19.14
CA ALA A 692 -7.33 -7.49 19.64
C ALA A 692 -8.27 -8.56 19.06
N GLN A 693 -8.16 -8.91 17.77
CA GLN A 693 -8.93 -10.01 17.16
C GLN A 693 -8.59 -11.36 17.78
N ILE A 694 -7.29 -11.63 18.02
CA ILE A 694 -6.82 -12.86 18.67
C ILE A 694 -7.37 -12.96 20.10
N ALA A 695 -7.24 -11.88 20.88
CA ALA A 695 -7.75 -11.81 22.25
C ALA A 695 -9.28 -11.98 22.32
N ALA A 696 -10.03 -11.32 21.42
CA ALA A 696 -11.49 -11.43 21.35
C ALA A 696 -11.97 -12.86 21.05
N LYS A 697 -11.14 -13.68 20.40
CA LYS A 697 -11.42 -15.10 20.12
C LYS A 697 -10.92 -16.05 21.21
N GLY A 698 -10.23 -15.54 22.23
CA GLY A 698 -9.63 -16.35 23.31
C GLY A 698 -8.45 -17.20 22.83
N TRP A 699 -7.76 -16.76 21.78
CA TRP A 699 -6.57 -17.45 21.25
C TRP A 699 -5.28 -16.84 21.80
N THR A 700 -4.15 -17.51 21.53
CA THR A 700 -2.82 -16.99 21.83
C THR A 700 -2.03 -16.76 20.55
N ALA A 701 -1.06 -15.86 20.61
CA ALA A 701 -0.14 -15.59 19.53
C ALA A 701 1.28 -15.43 20.06
N THR A 702 2.27 -15.81 19.25
CA THR A 702 3.69 -15.59 19.48
C THR A 702 4.22 -14.70 18.35
N GLY A 703 4.66 -13.49 18.68
CA GLY A 703 5.25 -12.54 17.73
C GLY A 703 6.74 -12.79 17.54
N ALA A 704 7.22 -12.82 16.30
CA ALA A 704 8.60 -13.18 15.97
C ALA A 704 9.31 -12.10 15.14
N PHE A 705 10.58 -11.86 15.47
CA PHE A 705 11.53 -11.14 14.62
C PHE A 705 12.70 -12.07 14.29
N SER A 706 13.38 -11.81 13.17
CA SER A 706 14.60 -12.51 12.79
C SER A 706 15.84 -11.62 12.89
N MET A 707 17.00 -12.20 12.57
CA MET A 707 18.25 -11.48 12.36
C MET A 707 18.37 -10.93 10.93
N GLU A 708 17.33 -11.01 10.09
CA GLU A 708 17.37 -10.51 8.72
C GLU A 708 16.60 -9.20 8.58
N LEU A 709 17.19 -8.23 7.88
CA LEU A 709 16.55 -6.94 7.60
C LEU A 709 16.91 -6.47 6.20
N VAL A 710 15.96 -5.87 5.49
CA VAL A 710 16.25 -5.16 4.23
C VAL A 710 16.84 -3.80 4.52
N ASP A 711 17.94 -3.47 3.84
CA ASP A 711 18.65 -2.19 3.91
C ASP A 711 18.83 -1.65 5.35
N PRO A 712 19.44 -2.42 6.27
CA PRO A 712 19.85 -1.87 7.57
C PRO A 712 20.98 -0.84 7.39
N PRO A 713 21.12 0.17 8.27
CA PRO A 713 22.14 1.19 8.13
C PRO A 713 23.53 0.59 8.33
N ASP A 714 24.36 0.57 7.30
CA ASP A 714 25.67 -0.10 7.38
C ASP A 714 26.78 0.78 6.80
N ALA A 715 27.52 1.41 7.70
CA ALA A 715 28.69 2.23 7.40
C ALA A 715 29.80 1.94 8.44
N PRO A 716 30.54 0.83 8.28
CA PRO A 716 31.53 0.40 9.29
C PRO A 716 32.58 1.45 9.64
N ALA A 717 32.98 2.29 8.67
CA ALA A 717 33.95 3.36 8.90
C ALA A 717 33.48 4.42 9.91
N SER A 718 32.16 4.58 10.10
CA SER A 718 31.57 5.47 11.11
C SER A 718 31.04 4.70 12.33
N GLY A 719 31.38 3.41 12.47
CA GLY A 719 30.94 2.55 13.57
C GLY A 719 29.49 2.05 13.45
N GLN A 720 28.84 2.24 12.29
CA GLN A 720 27.53 1.65 12.00
C GLN A 720 27.73 0.25 11.40
N VAL A 721 27.93 -0.75 12.26
CA VAL A 721 28.09 -2.14 11.84
C VAL A 721 26.79 -2.89 12.10
N TRP A 722 25.99 -3.04 11.05
CA TRP A 722 24.74 -3.80 11.09
C TRP A 722 24.81 -5.07 10.29
N SER A 723 25.60 -5.13 9.22
CA SER A 723 25.70 -6.33 8.39
C SER A 723 26.73 -7.30 8.95
N SER A 724 26.35 -8.57 9.09
CA SER A 724 27.32 -9.66 9.17
C SER A 724 28.16 -9.71 7.90
N ARG A 725 29.42 -10.13 8.03
CA ARG A 725 30.37 -10.20 6.91
C ARG A 725 31.13 -11.50 6.89
N TYR A 726 31.35 -11.99 5.68
CA TYR A 726 32.27 -13.06 5.39
C TYR A 726 33.72 -12.64 5.61
N ARG A 727 34.63 -13.61 5.61
CA ARG A 727 36.06 -13.40 5.83
C ARG A 727 36.72 -12.48 4.81
N ASP A 728 36.21 -12.43 3.58
CA ASP A 728 36.65 -11.52 2.52
C ASP A 728 36.08 -10.09 2.65
N GLY A 729 35.29 -9.83 3.70
CA GLY A 729 34.66 -8.54 3.97
C GLY A 729 33.34 -8.29 3.25
N GLN A 730 32.89 -9.24 2.40
CA GLN A 730 31.59 -9.12 1.73
C GLN A 730 30.45 -9.22 2.74
N ARG A 731 29.42 -8.37 2.53
CA ARG A 731 28.19 -8.40 3.33
C ARG A 731 27.40 -9.69 3.06
N VAL A 732 26.76 -10.22 4.08
CA VAL A 732 25.84 -11.35 3.92
C VAL A 732 24.50 -10.83 3.37
N LEU A 733 24.28 -11.03 2.07
CA LEU A 733 22.96 -10.89 1.46
C LEU A 733 22.22 -12.22 1.52
N THR A 734 20.98 -12.19 1.96
CA THR A 734 20.11 -13.37 2.04
C THR A 734 19.19 -13.44 0.82
N ALA A 735 18.81 -14.64 0.41
CA ALA A 735 17.97 -14.87 -0.77
C ALA A 735 16.47 -14.64 -0.50
N THR A 736 16.12 -14.08 0.66
CA THR A 736 14.77 -13.80 1.15
C THR A 736 14.20 -12.53 0.50
N GLY A 737 14.45 -12.34 -0.80
CA GLY A 737 14.19 -11.10 -1.51
C GLY A 737 12.75 -10.91 -1.99
N PHE A 738 12.32 -9.65 -2.09
CA PHE A 738 11.06 -9.25 -2.72
C PHE A 738 11.39 -8.40 -3.95
N ALA A 739 11.04 -8.90 -5.13
CA ALA A 739 11.47 -8.32 -6.40
C ALA A 739 13.01 -8.13 -6.46
N SER A 740 13.49 -6.88 -6.46
CA SER A 740 14.92 -6.55 -6.48
C SER A 740 15.52 -6.27 -5.10
N LEU A 741 14.72 -6.27 -4.03
CA LEU A 741 15.20 -6.05 -2.67
C LEU A 741 15.75 -7.35 -2.10
N LEU A 742 16.93 -7.28 -1.47
CA LEU A 742 17.55 -8.40 -0.76
C LEU A 742 17.69 -8.01 0.71
N SER A 743 17.35 -8.94 1.60
CA SER A 743 17.64 -8.78 3.03
C SER A 743 19.12 -9.06 3.31
N THR A 744 19.55 -8.57 4.47
CA THR A 744 20.90 -8.71 4.99
C THR A 744 20.82 -9.41 6.32
N HIS A 745 21.67 -10.43 6.53
CA HIS A 745 21.81 -11.03 7.86
C HIS A 745 22.58 -10.05 8.76
N CYS A 746 21.95 -9.64 9.85
CA CYS A 746 22.49 -8.65 10.76
C CYS A 746 23.61 -9.23 11.63
N ALA A 747 24.53 -8.37 12.05
CA ALA A 747 25.59 -8.69 13.00
C ALA A 747 25.06 -8.72 14.43
N PHE A 748 25.68 -9.53 15.29
CA PHE A 748 25.45 -9.50 16.74
C PHE A 748 26.18 -8.30 17.38
N SER A 749 25.81 -7.09 16.97
CA SER A 749 26.40 -5.82 17.38
C SER A 749 25.50 -5.03 18.33
N ASP A 750 26.10 -4.07 19.05
CA ASP A 750 25.35 -3.20 19.96
C ASP A 750 24.28 -2.37 19.21
N LYS A 751 24.54 -2.02 17.95
CA LYS A 751 23.57 -1.25 17.14
C LYS A 751 22.31 -2.07 16.84
N VAL A 752 22.48 -3.34 16.48
CA VAL A 752 21.37 -4.23 16.14
C VAL A 752 20.58 -4.60 17.40
N VAL A 753 21.26 -4.95 18.51
CA VAL A 753 20.56 -5.29 19.76
C VAL A 753 19.82 -4.07 20.35
N ASP A 754 20.38 -2.87 20.22
CA ASP A 754 19.73 -1.63 20.66
C ASP A 754 18.44 -1.35 19.89
N TYR A 755 18.44 -1.61 18.58
CA TYR A 755 17.26 -1.47 17.75
C TYR A 755 16.21 -2.56 18.06
N GLN A 756 16.62 -3.82 18.12
CA GLN A 756 15.71 -4.93 18.41
C GLN A 756 15.10 -4.83 19.82
N LYS A 757 15.82 -4.33 20.83
CA LYS A 757 15.23 -4.01 22.15
C LYS A 757 13.96 -3.17 22.03
N LYS A 758 14.01 -2.11 21.23
CA LYS A 758 12.85 -1.22 20.99
C LYS A 758 11.73 -1.98 20.27
N ALA A 759 12.06 -2.70 19.19
CA ALA A 759 11.07 -3.42 18.39
C ALA A 759 10.34 -4.51 19.20
N TYR A 760 11.08 -5.35 19.94
CA TYR A 760 10.50 -6.38 20.81
C TYR A 760 9.66 -5.78 21.93
N LYS A 761 10.08 -4.65 22.51
CA LYS A 761 9.28 -3.96 23.53
C LYS A 761 8.00 -3.37 22.94
N GLU A 762 8.06 -2.70 21.79
CA GLU A 762 6.87 -2.13 21.13
C GLU A 762 5.86 -3.23 20.75
N LEU A 763 6.34 -4.40 20.30
CA LEU A 763 5.47 -5.55 20.04
C LEU A 763 4.83 -6.08 21.33
N ALA A 764 5.60 -6.16 22.42
CA ALA A 764 5.09 -6.56 23.74
C ALA A 764 4.04 -5.56 24.28
N ASP A 765 4.24 -4.26 24.03
CA ASP A 765 3.27 -3.21 24.37
C ASP A 765 1.95 -3.45 23.61
N SER A 766 2.00 -3.73 22.30
CA SER A 766 0.82 -4.04 21.48
C SER A 766 0.08 -5.30 21.96
N MET A 767 0.79 -6.39 22.26
CA MET A 767 0.19 -7.62 22.77
C MET A 767 -0.47 -7.39 24.14
N SER A 768 0.22 -6.68 25.04
CA SER A 768 -0.30 -6.38 26.39
C SER A 768 -1.51 -5.45 26.35
N ALA A 769 -1.52 -4.47 25.43
CA ALA A 769 -2.66 -3.57 25.24
C ALA A 769 -3.93 -4.32 24.80
N ALA A 770 -3.78 -5.44 24.07
CA ALA A 770 -4.88 -6.34 23.73
C ALA A 770 -5.27 -7.32 24.86
N GLY A 771 -4.54 -7.34 25.98
CA GLY A 771 -4.75 -8.26 27.10
C GLY A 771 -4.10 -9.64 26.92
N LEU A 772 -3.18 -9.79 25.95
CA LEU A 772 -2.41 -11.02 25.75
C LEU A 772 -1.15 -11.02 26.62
N VAL A 773 -0.70 -12.21 27.03
CA VAL A 773 0.66 -12.39 27.56
C VAL A 773 1.64 -12.22 26.39
N PRO A 774 2.64 -11.32 26.47
CA PRO A 774 3.63 -11.17 25.41
C PRO A 774 4.45 -12.45 25.24
N TRP A 775 4.21 -13.18 24.15
CA TRP A 775 5.06 -14.26 23.69
C TRP A 775 5.89 -13.76 22.52
N LEU A 776 7.20 -13.70 22.72
CA LEU A 776 8.15 -13.14 21.77
C LEU A 776 9.13 -14.23 21.33
N GLN A 777 9.31 -14.39 20.03
CA GLN A 777 10.18 -15.41 19.46
C GLN A 777 11.39 -14.77 18.80
N PHE A 778 12.55 -15.33 19.11
CA PHE A 778 13.80 -15.15 18.38
C PHE A 778 13.79 -16.10 17.17
N GLY A 779 13.34 -15.59 16.02
CA GLY A 779 13.25 -16.31 14.75
C GLY A 779 14.64 -16.50 14.16
N GLU A 780 15.24 -17.69 14.31
CA GLU A 780 16.58 -17.98 13.78
C GLU A 780 17.66 -16.97 14.24
N PHE A 781 17.75 -16.74 15.55
CA PHE A 781 18.86 -15.98 16.14
C PHE A 781 20.10 -16.87 16.21
N LEU A 782 20.77 -16.98 15.07
CA LEU A 782 21.97 -17.77 14.82
C LEU A 782 22.94 -16.98 13.94
N TRP A 783 24.18 -17.43 13.84
CA TRP A 783 25.10 -16.92 12.83
C TRP A 783 24.75 -17.51 11.46
N TRP A 784 24.89 -16.70 10.42
CA TRP A 784 24.65 -17.13 9.05
C TRP A 784 25.40 -18.42 8.70
N PHE A 785 24.63 -19.39 8.21
CA PHE A 785 25.02 -20.79 8.14
C PHE A 785 25.69 -21.18 6.83
N PHE A 786 25.57 -20.38 5.77
CA PHE A 786 26.30 -20.61 4.51
C PHE A 786 27.66 -19.94 4.51
N SER A 787 28.63 -20.58 3.85
CA SER A 787 29.94 -20.01 3.56
C SER A 787 29.99 -19.47 2.14
N ASN A 788 30.78 -18.41 1.91
CA ASN A 788 31.14 -17.96 0.57
C ASN A 788 32.53 -18.44 0.13
N TYR A 789 33.15 -19.34 0.89
CA TYR A 789 34.44 -19.93 0.58
C TYR A 789 34.33 -20.89 -0.60
N ASP A 790 35.22 -20.70 -1.56
CA ASP A 790 35.49 -21.69 -2.60
C ASP A 790 37.00 -21.72 -2.85
N ALA A 791 37.62 -22.89 -2.76
CA ALA A 791 39.07 -23.01 -2.82
C ALA A 791 39.66 -22.50 -4.15
N ALA A 792 38.89 -22.52 -5.25
CA ALA A 792 39.35 -22.11 -6.57
C ALA A 792 38.97 -20.66 -6.91
N SER A 793 37.76 -20.24 -6.57
CA SER A 793 37.14 -19.00 -7.02
C SER A 793 36.99 -17.93 -5.94
N ASN A 794 36.97 -18.31 -4.65
CA ASN A 794 36.98 -17.37 -3.54
C ASN A 794 37.76 -17.91 -2.31
N PRO A 795 39.10 -18.07 -2.41
CA PRO A 795 39.90 -18.62 -1.32
C PRO A 795 40.01 -17.70 -0.10
N ASN A 796 39.64 -16.43 -0.24
CA ASN A 796 39.58 -15.46 0.86
C ASN A 796 38.23 -15.46 1.58
N GLY A 797 37.22 -16.15 1.04
CA GLY A 797 35.91 -16.35 1.66
C GLY A 797 35.98 -17.17 2.94
N GLY A 798 34.81 -17.43 3.53
CA GLY A 798 34.67 -18.20 4.75
C GLY A 798 33.28 -18.09 5.37
N MET A 799 33.19 -18.46 6.64
CA MET A 799 31.99 -18.23 7.45
C MET A 799 31.79 -16.73 7.72
N ALA A 800 30.58 -16.34 8.11
CA ALA A 800 30.17 -14.94 8.24
C ALA A 800 30.32 -14.36 9.66
N PHE A 801 31.50 -14.48 10.25
CA PHE A 801 31.78 -14.02 11.63
C PHE A 801 32.69 -12.79 11.71
N TYR A 802 32.96 -12.14 10.57
CA TYR A 802 34.12 -11.24 10.41
C TYR A 802 33.72 -9.78 10.16
N ASP A 803 32.52 -9.38 10.60
CA ASP A 803 32.19 -7.96 10.63
C ASP A 803 33.12 -7.21 11.62
N ALA A 804 33.30 -5.90 11.39
CA ALA A 804 34.27 -5.11 12.13
C ALA A 804 33.97 -5.04 13.64
N TYR A 805 32.70 -5.16 14.04
CA TYR A 805 32.32 -5.17 15.45
C TYR A 805 32.72 -6.50 16.09
N THR A 806 32.35 -7.63 15.49
CA THR A 806 32.73 -8.97 15.97
C THR A 806 34.25 -9.14 16.03
N ALA A 807 34.98 -8.65 15.02
CA ALA A 807 36.44 -8.67 15.03
C ALA A 807 37.05 -7.87 16.19
N SER A 808 36.52 -6.68 16.48
CA SER A 808 36.94 -5.86 17.63
C SER A 808 36.67 -6.55 18.97
N GLN A 809 35.48 -7.14 19.12
CA GLN A 809 35.10 -7.89 20.33
C GLN A 809 35.95 -9.15 20.51
N ALA A 810 36.28 -9.86 19.42
CA ALA A 810 37.16 -11.02 19.45
C ALA A 810 38.57 -10.63 19.91
N GLN A 811 39.13 -9.54 19.37
CA GLN A 811 40.43 -9.03 19.80
C GLN A 811 40.44 -8.68 21.30
N ALA A 812 39.37 -8.07 21.80
CA ALA A 812 39.24 -7.73 23.21
C ALA A 812 39.10 -8.97 24.12
N ALA A 813 38.31 -9.97 23.71
CA ALA A 813 38.03 -11.16 24.52
C ALA A 813 39.15 -12.22 24.45
N LEU A 814 39.78 -12.39 23.29
CA LEU A 814 40.75 -13.45 23.01
C LEU A 814 42.20 -12.97 23.06
N GLY A 815 42.44 -11.65 23.04
CA GLY A 815 43.77 -11.05 22.92
C GLY A 815 44.41 -11.20 21.52
N ARG A 816 43.65 -11.72 20.55
CA ARG A 816 44.06 -11.94 19.16
C ARG A 816 42.85 -11.91 18.23
N ALA A 817 43.10 -11.84 16.92
CA ALA A 817 42.05 -11.99 15.92
C ALA A 817 41.36 -13.36 16.02
N LEU A 818 40.08 -13.38 15.63
CA LEU A 818 39.28 -14.59 15.50
C LEU A 818 39.93 -15.56 14.50
N ALA A 819 39.92 -16.86 14.82
CA ALA A 819 40.40 -17.89 13.92
C ALA A 819 39.66 -17.88 12.59
N ALA A 820 40.32 -18.33 11.52
CA ALA A 820 39.73 -18.46 10.20
C ALA A 820 38.91 -19.75 10.10
N PHE A 821 37.60 -19.61 10.01
CA PHE A 821 36.65 -20.66 9.73
C PHE A 821 36.14 -20.50 8.29
N LEU A 822 36.40 -21.52 7.48
CA LEU A 822 36.11 -21.57 6.06
C LEU A 822 34.76 -22.22 5.80
N THR A 823 34.38 -23.26 6.57
CA THR A 823 33.17 -24.04 6.30
C THR A 823 32.31 -24.26 7.54
N PRO A 824 31.00 -24.56 7.37
CA PRO A 824 30.10 -24.94 8.47
C PRO A 824 30.57 -26.15 9.29
N ASN A 825 31.47 -26.97 8.73
CA ASN A 825 31.94 -28.22 9.33
C ASN A 825 33.33 -28.14 9.95
N ASP A 826 33.95 -26.96 9.98
CA ASP A 826 35.27 -26.81 10.58
C ASP A 826 35.26 -27.22 12.07
N ASP A 827 36.43 -27.56 12.61
CA ASP A 827 36.50 -28.10 13.97
C ASP A 827 36.27 -26.99 15.03
N PRO A 828 35.17 -27.03 15.81
CA PRO A 828 34.95 -26.05 16.87
C PRO A 828 35.98 -26.16 18.01
N ALA A 829 36.72 -27.28 18.11
CA ALA A 829 37.76 -27.47 19.12
C ALA A 829 39.04 -26.65 18.86
N LEU A 830 39.13 -25.97 17.71
CA LEU A 830 40.23 -25.08 17.39
C LEU A 830 40.48 -24.08 18.54
N ASN A 831 41.77 -23.92 18.90
CA ASN A 831 42.21 -23.11 20.04
C ASN A 831 41.48 -23.49 21.36
N ALA A 832 41.28 -24.78 21.61
CA ALA A 832 40.59 -25.30 22.79
C ALA A 832 39.18 -24.68 22.97
N TYR A 833 38.45 -24.54 21.87
CA TYR A 833 37.11 -23.94 21.79
C TYR A 833 37.02 -22.43 22.09
N ALA A 834 38.14 -21.71 22.29
CA ALA A 834 38.10 -20.31 22.68
C ALA A 834 37.31 -19.43 21.68
N ASP A 835 37.58 -19.57 20.38
CA ASP A 835 36.91 -18.81 19.32
C ASP A 835 35.43 -19.19 19.18
N ALA A 836 35.12 -20.48 19.18
CA ALA A 836 33.76 -20.98 19.05
C ALA A 836 32.89 -20.61 20.27
N ASN A 837 33.46 -20.64 21.49
CA ASN A 837 32.78 -20.18 22.70
C ASN A 837 32.55 -18.67 22.70
N PHE A 838 33.49 -17.88 22.18
CA PHE A 838 33.28 -16.45 21.99
C PHE A 838 32.08 -16.18 21.07
N LEU A 839 32.04 -16.80 19.88
CA LEU A 839 30.94 -16.65 18.93
C LEU A 839 29.60 -17.09 19.50
N ARG A 840 29.58 -18.23 20.19
CA ARG A 840 28.41 -18.74 20.92
C ARG A 840 27.91 -17.76 21.98
N GLY A 841 28.83 -17.20 22.76
CA GLY A 841 28.52 -16.24 23.82
C GLY A 841 27.86 -14.95 23.30
N ARG A 842 28.17 -14.53 22.07
CA ARG A 842 27.53 -13.36 21.43
C ARG A 842 26.03 -13.57 21.23
N ILE A 843 25.60 -14.73 20.74
CA ILE A 843 24.18 -15.07 20.57
C ILE A 843 23.45 -15.01 21.91
N LYS A 844 24.02 -15.66 22.94
CA LYS A 844 23.44 -15.70 24.29
C LYS A 844 23.26 -14.30 24.87
N SER A 845 24.32 -13.49 24.81
CA SER A 845 24.32 -12.12 25.33
C SER A 845 23.30 -11.23 24.61
N HIS A 846 23.18 -11.37 23.28
CA HIS A 846 22.23 -10.61 22.47
C HIS A 846 20.77 -10.91 22.85
N ILE A 847 20.42 -12.20 22.94
CA ILE A 847 19.09 -12.66 23.37
C ILE A 847 18.78 -12.22 24.80
N ASP A 848 19.72 -12.41 25.74
CA ASP A 848 19.54 -12.03 27.15
C ASP A 848 19.31 -10.52 27.31
N THR A 849 20.00 -9.71 26.52
CA THR A 849 19.89 -8.24 26.53
C THR A 849 18.49 -7.80 26.12
N ILE A 850 17.94 -8.36 25.03
CA ILE A 850 16.58 -8.09 24.59
C ILE A 850 15.57 -8.57 25.63
N ARG A 851 15.72 -9.81 26.12
CA ARG A 851 14.83 -10.40 27.12
C ARG A 851 14.74 -9.54 28.38
N THR A 852 15.89 -9.16 28.94
CA THR A 852 15.98 -8.34 30.15
C THR A 852 15.32 -6.99 29.96
N HIS A 853 15.52 -6.37 28.78
CA HIS A 853 14.91 -5.07 28.46
C HIS A 853 13.38 -5.16 28.42
N VAL A 854 12.82 -6.18 27.76
CA VAL A 854 11.37 -6.38 27.69
C VAL A 854 10.80 -6.65 29.09
N LEU A 855 11.39 -7.59 29.84
CA LEU A 855 10.94 -7.99 31.18
C LEU A 855 10.94 -6.82 32.18
N ALA A 856 11.78 -5.80 31.99
CA ALA A 856 11.77 -4.59 32.81
C ALA A 856 10.45 -3.81 32.71
N SER A 857 9.72 -3.93 31.59
CA SER A 857 8.40 -3.31 31.39
C SER A 857 7.24 -4.32 31.36
N HIS A 858 7.53 -5.59 31.08
CA HIS A 858 6.57 -6.69 30.94
C HIS A 858 7.05 -7.91 31.70
N ALA A 859 6.96 -7.89 33.04
CA ALA A 859 7.51 -8.93 33.91
C ALA A 859 6.92 -10.35 33.65
N GLY A 860 5.73 -10.44 33.06
CA GLY A 860 5.09 -11.69 32.64
C GLY A 860 5.45 -12.16 31.22
N GLY A 861 6.30 -11.42 30.50
CA GLY A 861 6.71 -11.73 29.13
C GLY A 861 7.38 -13.10 29.01
N LYS A 862 7.18 -13.73 27.86
CA LYS A 862 7.57 -15.11 27.56
C LYS A 862 8.37 -15.18 26.27
N PHE A 863 9.35 -16.08 26.25
CA PHE A 863 10.35 -16.11 25.17
C PHE A 863 10.50 -17.49 24.53
N GLU A 864 10.53 -17.53 23.21
CA GLU A 864 10.71 -18.74 22.41
C GLU A 864 11.92 -18.57 21.48
N LEU A 865 12.71 -19.63 21.27
CA LEU A 865 13.74 -19.66 20.23
C LEU A 865 13.27 -20.58 19.11
N LEU A 866 13.26 -20.09 17.87
CA LEU A 866 13.16 -20.93 16.68
C LEU A 866 14.58 -21.32 16.26
N TRP A 867 14.87 -22.62 16.20
CA TRP A 867 16.20 -23.13 15.91
C TRP A 867 16.15 -24.22 14.82
N PRO A 868 16.79 -24.00 13.66
CA PRO A 868 16.79 -24.92 12.54
C PRO A 868 17.89 -25.98 12.66
N LEU A 869 17.51 -27.27 12.65
CA LEU A 869 18.47 -28.38 12.69
C LEU A 869 19.09 -28.65 11.31
N ASP A 870 18.39 -28.33 10.23
CA ASP A 870 18.79 -28.58 8.84
C ASP A 870 19.95 -27.72 8.33
N VAL A 871 20.32 -26.68 9.08
CA VAL A 871 21.53 -25.86 8.84
C VAL A 871 22.50 -25.90 10.03
N ASN A 872 22.26 -26.85 10.96
CA ASN A 872 23.11 -27.15 12.10
C ASN A 872 23.23 -28.67 12.34
N GLU A 873 23.22 -29.50 11.30
CA GLU A 873 23.27 -30.96 11.36
C GLU A 873 24.64 -31.42 11.92
N PRO A 874 24.69 -32.18 13.04
CA PRO A 874 25.95 -32.52 13.72
C PRO A 874 27.00 -33.23 12.87
N GLN A 875 26.58 -33.96 11.84
CA GLN A 875 27.44 -34.77 10.98
C GLN A 875 28.15 -33.94 9.91
N THR A 876 27.52 -32.87 9.46
CA THR A 876 27.93 -32.08 8.29
C THR A 876 28.23 -30.63 8.62
N GLU A 877 27.85 -30.15 9.81
CA GLU A 877 27.87 -28.73 10.17
C GLU A 877 28.33 -28.54 11.64
N ARG A 878 29.40 -29.24 12.03
CA ARG A 878 29.93 -29.28 13.40
C ARG A 878 30.20 -27.90 14.01
N LEU A 879 30.72 -26.95 13.22
CA LEU A 879 30.99 -25.59 13.70
C LEU A 879 29.68 -24.84 13.93
N ASN A 880 28.81 -24.77 12.93
CA ASN A 880 27.51 -24.09 13.01
C ASN A 880 26.73 -24.61 14.20
N ARG A 881 26.59 -25.95 14.31
CA ARG A 881 25.94 -26.62 15.43
C ARG A 881 26.47 -26.14 16.77
N TYR A 882 27.78 -26.02 16.91
CA TYR A 882 28.42 -25.59 18.16
C TYR A 882 28.17 -24.11 18.43
N VAL A 883 28.40 -23.22 17.47
CA VAL A 883 28.29 -21.77 17.69
C VAL A 883 26.84 -21.29 17.81
N ASN A 884 25.92 -21.92 17.08
CA ASN A 884 24.51 -21.50 17.01
C ASN A 884 23.63 -22.09 18.12
N LEU A 885 24.09 -23.09 18.88
CA LEU A 885 23.41 -23.54 20.09
C LEU A 885 24.28 -23.28 21.33
N PRO A 886 24.05 -22.15 22.03
CA PRO A 886 24.55 -21.96 23.39
C PRO A 886 24.26 -23.16 24.31
N GLY A 887 25.23 -23.59 25.11
CA GLY A 887 25.08 -24.76 25.98
C GLY A 887 23.98 -24.57 27.03
N GLU A 888 23.74 -23.33 27.43
CA GLU A 888 22.62 -22.94 28.30
C GLU A 888 21.26 -23.26 27.69
N TYR A 889 21.15 -23.33 26.35
CA TYR A 889 19.91 -23.64 25.64
C TYR A 889 19.64 -25.14 25.55
N GLU A 890 20.55 -26.00 26.00
CA GLU A 890 20.29 -27.43 26.07
C GLU A 890 19.18 -27.78 27.08
N ASN A 891 18.97 -26.90 28.09
CA ASN A 891 17.97 -27.09 29.13
C ASN A 891 17.17 -25.80 29.40
N LYS A 892 15.86 -25.94 29.62
CA LYS A 892 14.96 -24.81 29.93
C LYS A 892 15.40 -24.01 31.16
N GLY A 893 15.84 -24.69 32.22
CA GLY A 893 16.22 -24.06 33.49
C GLY A 893 17.42 -23.11 33.40
N THR A 894 18.27 -23.28 32.39
CA THR A 894 19.49 -22.49 32.19
C THR A 894 19.38 -21.49 31.04
N SER A 895 18.43 -21.69 30.12
CA SER A 895 18.34 -20.93 28.88
C SER A 895 17.83 -19.50 29.08
N GLY A 896 16.95 -19.29 30.07
CA GLY A 896 16.15 -18.07 30.18
C GLY A 896 15.03 -17.97 29.12
N LEU A 897 14.74 -19.07 28.42
CA LEU A 897 13.68 -19.20 27.43
C LEU A 897 12.56 -20.09 27.98
N ASP A 898 11.33 -19.85 27.55
CA ASP A 898 10.16 -20.61 27.97
C ASP A 898 9.82 -21.77 27.02
N ARG A 899 10.17 -21.64 25.74
CA ARG A 899 9.95 -22.65 24.69
C ARG A 899 11.14 -22.76 23.71
N LEU A 900 11.33 -23.96 23.17
CA LEU A 900 12.20 -24.22 22.02
C LEU A 900 11.35 -24.73 20.86
N LYS A 901 11.38 -24.02 19.73
CA LYS A 901 10.72 -24.42 18.50
C LYS A 901 11.78 -24.92 17.52
N MET A 902 11.58 -26.12 17.01
CA MET A 902 12.47 -26.72 16.03
C MET A 902 11.99 -26.46 14.63
N GLU A 903 12.96 -26.25 13.75
CA GLU A 903 12.77 -26.13 12.32
C GLU A 903 13.65 -27.15 11.58
N GLY A 904 13.14 -27.64 10.46
CA GLY A 904 13.84 -28.55 9.56
C GLY A 904 13.19 -28.50 8.17
N LEU A 905 12.94 -27.28 7.67
CA LEU A 905 12.14 -27.09 6.46
C LEU A 905 12.78 -27.79 5.26
N ALA A 906 14.10 -27.70 5.09
CA ALA A 906 14.80 -28.31 3.97
C ALA A 906 14.67 -29.83 3.98
N PHE A 907 14.73 -30.47 5.16
CA PHE A 907 14.58 -31.91 5.30
C PHE A 907 13.22 -32.39 4.78
N GLY A 908 12.13 -31.69 5.10
CA GLY A 908 10.79 -32.04 4.62
C GLY A 908 10.55 -31.62 3.16
N SER A 909 10.83 -30.36 2.82
CA SER A 909 10.39 -29.77 1.55
C SER A 909 11.31 -30.00 0.36
N VAL A 910 12.63 -30.07 0.60
CA VAL A 910 13.66 -30.17 -0.44
C VAL A 910 14.22 -31.59 -0.49
N GLU A 911 14.76 -32.08 0.62
CA GLU A 911 15.35 -33.43 0.71
C GLU A 911 14.29 -34.53 0.75
N ARG A 912 13.07 -34.21 1.20
CA ARG A 912 11.95 -35.15 1.38
C ARG A 912 12.33 -36.35 2.25
N ASN A 913 13.11 -36.08 3.29
CA ASN A 913 13.66 -37.07 4.20
C ASN A 913 12.92 -37.06 5.55
N LEU A 914 11.91 -37.93 5.64
CA LEU A 914 11.08 -38.08 6.84
C LEU A 914 11.85 -38.55 8.08
N PHE A 915 13.00 -39.22 7.91
CA PHE A 915 13.83 -39.63 9.05
C PHE A 915 14.51 -38.43 9.69
N LYS A 916 15.12 -37.55 8.87
CA LYS A 916 15.72 -36.31 9.35
C LYS A 916 14.66 -35.36 9.91
N ALA A 917 13.50 -35.24 9.27
CA ALA A 917 12.39 -34.46 9.83
C ALA A 917 11.97 -34.96 11.23
N LEU A 918 11.83 -36.28 11.41
CA LEU A 918 11.50 -36.86 12.72
C LEU A 918 12.62 -36.67 13.76
N GLU A 919 13.88 -36.71 13.34
CA GLU A 919 15.03 -36.37 14.21
C GLU A 919 14.92 -34.92 14.70
N THR A 920 14.59 -33.98 13.82
CA THR A 920 14.34 -32.58 14.18
C THR A 920 13.23 -32.44 15.22
N VAL A 921 12.11 -33.16 15.08
CA VAL A 921 11.03 -33.14 16.09
C VAL A 921 11.51 -33.68 17.44
N ARG A 922 12.42 -34.65 17.43
CA ARG A 922 12.94 -35.32 18.64
C ARG A 922 14.01 -34.54 19.37
N PHE A 923 14.77 -33.77 18.62
CA PHE A 923 15.96 -33.09 19.06
C PHE A 923 15.87 -32.38 20.42
N PRO A 924 14.79 -31.61 20.75
CA PRO A 924 14.71 -30.86 22.00
C PRO A 924 14.74 -31.71 23.27
N TYR A 925 14.22 -32.94 23.21
CA TYR A 925 14.00 -33.79 24.38
C TYR A 925 14.82 -35.08 24.33
N THR A 926 15.81 -35.14 23.45
CA THR A 926 16.78 -36.23 23.36
C THR A 926 18.18 -35.70 23.62
N THR A 927 19.01 -36.50 24.29
CA THR A 927 20.40 -36.17 24.60
C THR A 927 21.14 -35.66 23.35
N PRO A 928 21.86 -34.51 23.45
CA PRO A 928 22.23 -33.82 24.68
C PRO A 928 21.19 -32.86 25.28
N LEU A 929 20.08 -32.56 24.58
CA LEU A 929 19.07 -31.64 25.09
C LEU A 929 18.13 -32.33 26.10
N GLY A 930 17.61 -31.53 27.03
CA GLY A 930 16.76 -31.98 28.15
C GLY A 930 15.44 -31.22 28.26
N TRP A 931 14.92 -30.64 27.18
CA TRP A 931 13.61 -29.97 27.21
C TRP A 931 12.48 -30.99 27.40
N ALA A 932 11.39 -30.54 28.03
CA ALA A 932 10.18 -31.34 28.10
C ALA A 932 9.37 -31.21 26.82
N ARG A 933 8.67 -32.28 26.39
CA ARG A 933 7.86 -32.29 25.16
C ARG A 933 6.83 -31.16 25.11
N GLN A 934 6.20 -30.82 26.25
CA GLN A 934 5.24 -29.72 26.32
C GLN A 934 5.84 -28.33 26.10
N ASP A 935 7.16 -28.18 26.28
CA ASP A 935 7.91 -26.94 26.06
C ASP A 935 8.57 -26.89 24.67
N ALA A 936 8.49 -27.99 23.91
CA ALA A 936 8.96 -28.07 22.53
C ALA A 936 7.83 -27.75 21.53
N ARG A 937 8.17 -27.13 20.41
CA ARG A 937 7.29 -26.91 19.25
C ARG A 937 8.00 -27.35 17.97
N TYR A 938 7.24 -27.59 16.91
CA TYR A 938 7.81 -27.91 15.60
C TYR A 938 7.17 -27.07 14.50
N LEU A 939 8.01 -26.46 13.66
CA LEU A 939 7.62 -25.75 12.44
C LEU A 939 7.73 -26.72 11.24
N LEU A 940 6.59 -27.00 10.62
CA LEU A 940 6.44 -28.03 9.60
C LEU A 940 6.31 -27.39 8.20
N PRO A 941 7.09 -27.79 7.19
CA PRO A 941 6.98 -27.30 5.82
C PRO A 941 5.77 -27.87 5.09
N TRP A 942 5.01 -27.02 4.40
CA TRP A 942 4.02 -27.44 3.39
C TRP A 942 3.95 -26.49 2.19
N PHE A 943 5.03 -25.77 1.89
CA PHE A 943 4.99 -24.62 0.99
C PHE A 943 5.17 -24.96 -0.51
N ASN A 944 5.27 -26.24 -0.88
CA ASN A 944 5.27 -26.65 -2.28
C ASN A 944 4.55 -27.99 -2.51
N GLY A 945 4.13 -28.24 -3.75
CA GLY A 945 3.39 -29.44 -4.15
C GLY A 945 4.12 -30.77 -3.92
N GLY A 946 5.44 -30.76 -3.78
CA GLY A 946 6.27 -31.95 -3.57
C GLY A 946 6.56 -32.30 -2.11
N CYS A 947 6.09 -31.50 -1.15
CA CYS A 947 6.31 -31.76 0.28
C CYS A 947 5.52 -32.99 0.74
N PRO A 948 6.14 -34.00 1.38
CA PRO A 948 5.44 -35.12 2.05
C PRO A 948 4.85 -34.69 3.41
N TRP A 949 4.20 -33.53 3.44
CA TRP A 949 3.78 -32.86 4.67
C TRP A 949 2.75 -33.68 5.47
N VAL A 950 1.95 -34.50 4.78
CA VAL A 950 0.94 -35.36 5.41
C VAL A 950 1.62 -36.41 6.29
N GLU A 951 2.58 -37.13 5.73
CA GLU A 951 3.36 -38.14 6.45
C GLU A 951 4.17 -37.53 7.58
N GLU A 952 4.82 -36.39 7.32
CA GLU A 952 5.59 -35.66 8.31
C GLU A 952 4.73 -35.17 9.48
N PHE A 953 3.54 -34.64 9.19
CA PHE A 953 2.57 -34.20 10.19
C PHE A 953 2.12 -35.35 11.09
N LEU A 954 1.81 -36.51 10.51
CA LEU A 954 1.41 -37.69 11.27
C LEU A 954 2.55 -38.20 12.15
N LEU A 955 3.80 -38.19 11.64
CA LEU A 955 4.98 -38.55 12.42
C LEU A 955 5.22 -37.58 13.59
N ALA A 956 5.21 -36.28 13.33
CA ALA A 956 5.36 -35.25 14.35
C ALA A 956 4.24 -35.32 15.40
N GLY A 957 3.02 -35.65 14.97
CA GLY A 957 1.87 -35.85 15.85
C GLY A 957 2.06 -36.98 16.87
N ARG A 958 2.77 -38.06 16.52
CA ARG A 958 3.07 -39.18 17.43
C ARG A 958 4.04 -38.79 18.55
N GLU A 959 4.88 -37.79 18.30
CA GLU A 959 5.84 -37.30 19.30
C GLU A 959 5.18 -36.41 20.36
N ARG A 960 3.94 -35.96 20.17
CA ARG A 960 3.16 -35.22 21.19
C ARG A 960 3.93 -34.03 21.79
N VAL A 961 4.68 -33.32 20.94
CA VAL A 961 5.25 -32.01 21.29
C VAL A 961 4.13 -31.02 21.57
N GLY A 962 4.38 -29.97 22.35
CA GLY A 962 3.33 -29.08 22.84
C GLY A 962 2.63 -28.23 21.77
N GLY A 963 3.01 -28.34 20.50
CA GLY A 963 2.31 -27.74 19.36
C GLY A 963 3.04 -27.94 18.04
N LEU A 964 2.27 -28.04 16.96
CA LEU A 964 2.76 -28.06 15.58
C LEU A 964 2.29 -26.82 14.85
N VAL A 965 3.20 -26.18 14.12
CA VAL A 965 2.96 -24.95 13.38
C VAL A 965 3.27 -25.23 11.91
N PHE A 966 2.35 -24.96 10.99
CA PHE A 966 2.61 -25.12 9.56
C PHE A 966 3.20 -23.84 8.95
N TRP A 967 4.31 -23.95 8.22
CA TRP A 967 4.90 -22.86 7.43
C TRP A 967 4.46 -22.96 5.95
N ALA A 968 3.60 -22.08 5.44
CA ALA A 968 2.93 -20.95 6.12
C ALA A 968 1.44 -20.79 5.72
N TRP A 969 0.76 -19.83 6.36
CA TRP A 969 -0.67 -19.56 6.21
C TRP A 969 -1.09 -19.27 4.76
N ASP A 970 -0.32 -18.46 4.05
CA ASP A 970 -0.51 -18.21 2.61
C ASP A 970 -0.51 -19.49 1.78
N HIS A 971 0.41 -20.43 2.06
CA HIS A 971 0.50 -21.71 1.36
C HIS A 971 -0.72 -22.61 1.60
N LEU A 972 -1.32 -22.59 2.79
CA LEU A 972 -2.63 -23.25 3.01
C LEU A 972 -3.64 -22.77 1.98
N ASN A 973 -3.78 -21.45 1.87
CA ASN A 973 -4.79 -20.81 1.01
C ASN A 973 -4.48 -21.02 -0.48
N LEU A 974 -3.25 -20.72 -0.90
CA LEU A 974 -2.80 -20.75 -2.29
C LEU A 974 -2.73 -22.16 -2.86
N LEU A 975 -2.24 -23.14 -2.09
CA LEU A 975 -2.13 -24.53 -2.52
C LEU A 975 -3.40 -25.33 -2.23
N GLY A 976 -4.34 -24.76 -1.46
CA GLY A 976 -5.61 -25.39 -1.12
C GLY A 976 -5.42 -26.68 -0.33
N TRP A 977 -4.55 -26.66 0.69
CA TRP A 977 -4.29 -27.86 1.48
C TRP A 977 -5.53 -28.39 2.18
N GLY A 978 -5.62 -29.72 2.26
CA GLY A 978 -6.84 -30.39 2.71
C GLY A 978 -7.19 -30.06 4.16
N LEU A 979 -8.45 -29.66 4.36
CA LEU A 979 -9.09 -29.54 5.67
C LEU A 979 -10.34 -30.43 5.72
N PRO A 980 -10.55 -31.25 6.78
CA PRO A 980 -9.76 -31.32 8.02
C PRO A 980 -8.36 -31.91 7.78
N LEU A 981 -7.43 -31.68 8.72
CA LEU A 981 -6.09 -32.26 8.66
C LEU A 981 -6.20 -33.80 8.65
N PRO A 982 -5.27 -34.50 7.95
CA PRO A 982 -5.30 -35.95 7.83
C PRO A 982 -5.22 -36.64 9.19
N GLY A 983 -6.01 -37.70 9.38
CA GLY A 983 -5.95 -38.57 10.56
C GLY A 983 -5.10 -39.81 10.32
N GLU A 984 -4.75 -40.52 11.39
CA GLU A 984 -4.16 -41.86 11.23
C GLU A 984 -5.21 -42.82 10.65
N GLU A 985 -4.91 -43.46 9.52
CA GLU A 985 -5.71 -44.57 9.05
C GLU A 985 -5.63 -45.72 10.06
N ARG A 986 -6.75 -46.04 10.72
CA ARG A 986 -6.89 -47.32 11.41
C ARG A 986 -6.91 -48.41 10.33
N ARG A 987 -5.76 -48.96 9.99
CA ARG A 987 -5.73 -50.27 9.31
C ARG A 987 -6.38 -51.27 10.26
N SER A 988 -7.62 -51.65 10.00
CA SER A 988 -8.20 -52.86 10.56
C SER A 988 -7.26 -54.00 10.17
N ARG A 989 -6.51 -54.53 11.12
CA ARG A 989 -5.86 -55.83 10.97
C ARG A 989 -6.98 -56.82 10.68
N VAL A 990 -7.12 -57.22 9.42
CA VAL A 990 -7.80 -58.47 9.10
C VAL A 990 -6.88 -59.56 9.62
N THR A 991 -7.16 -60.02 10.84
CA THR A 991 -6.58 -61.26 11.35
C THR A 991 -7.19 -62.38 10.52
N VAL A 992 -6.44 -62.88 9.54
CA VAL A 992 -6.78 -64.14 8.88
C VAL A 992 -6.41 -65.23 9.88
N SER A 993 -7.43 -65.83 10.50
CA SER A 993 -7.34 -67.11 11.22
C SER A 993 -7.41 -68.27 10.25
#